data_AF-A0A1I8J2P7-F1
#
_entry.id   AF-A0A1I8J2P7-F1
#
_cell.length_a   1.000
_cell.length_b   1.000
_cell.length_c   1.000
_cell.angle_alpha   90.00
_cell.angle_beta   90.00
_cell.angle_gamma   90.00
#
_symmetry.space_group_name_H-M   'P 1'
#
loop_
_entity.id
_entity.type
_entity.pdbx_description
1 polymer ?
#
loop_
_entity_poly.entity_id
_entity_poly.type
_entity_poly.pdbx_seq_one_letter_code
_entity_poly.pdbx_strand_id
1 'polypeptide(L)'
;PGLTHTPGLAELLFKHINKIVQSDATVLTGNFSIRLLKAWVPRGGCALENKHLEERHAFSKHYVRITNSDKRCLLRALVVACAYLQFVAKSITERLWRTIKANSPKQTNLVAELQIEAGLYSTLQTVSQAGPFGVDVLPEAIRALNRLHPGHDFGVRVYQAEEANRCIFNLPGTEILHLHLVEQHFNVVTKLPAFFGSHHYCAKCEMAHDCHYEKHKCADACSTCKTPGSNCKANRAYVRCHDCGLNCYNAQCLENHKRKNKAGRSRCDSVHVCGTCGYLEELKVGQPPEHQCGYAKCPVCKQYDETATHECFVTPPKAKESSAPYVYYDFETYVDSGKQHRVHLVTAATSCEACPKLFPRPRCSACGGLHSSANCIAGRNLALDFTSCVSHNDCACGMREFVSVGPHSIDAFYCWLTSVFKQGAIAIAHNGSAYDAFLLLGALLNGLAKKKPQVIFQNSRLMYMKCDKITFKDSLNFIPIGLAQFPKALGLGTQLTKGDFPHVFNQPQNWGYVGPYCSIDMYGGKKNKQHDSIADWLAKQEGKVFNFNKEYLDYCLQDTLILREGCLKYARLIKDICGLDAFVQSNTIAGLAMAVFTTKFMEPNTLGVISRRSDVQSHKARCWLAHLNATEFGGRLRTADSGGEAFAMGRKVDGFDPETRTVLQFHGCFYHGCPKCFPNGDVLHPLKNQPMRAIYEETERFTRLLSTAYNVRVMWEHDYQGEGAPVQQPIRLEEALFGGRTEAFVPHAEATETVELRYRDVREGVRLEKVEENPGLRFVAKIFLNSLWGKFCQRDDLTSTEIVDSYEAWLQRLTDPSIKVKSCEPIGESFMMLEYKPRFGGAGERAFKYANVPIGVFTTSHARLRLYEALEGLGTRVIYADTDSVVYRCSPGEYEPPGGSSLGQWTDEVPAGCRMVQFTTGGPKLYRYVVEKPD
;
A
#
# COMPACT_ATOMS: atom_id res chain seq x y z
N PRO A 1 -11.15 -33.77 -5.88
CA PRO A 1 -9.69 -33.94 -6.11
C PRO A 1 -9.11 -32.72 -6.86
N GLY A 2 -8.41 -31.83 -6.14
CA GLY A 2 -7.80 -30.62 -6.73
C GLY A 2 -7.85 -29.35 -5.86
N LEU A 3 -8.16 -29.46 -4.56
CA LEU A 3 -8.21 -28.33 -3.61
C LEU A 3 -7.29 -28.59 -2.41
N THR A 4 -6.05 -28.97 -2.68
CA THR A 4 -4.99 -29.02 -1.68
C THR A 4 -3.88 -28.10 -2.17
N HIS A 5 -3.39 -27.21 -1.28
CA HIS A 5 -2.32 -26.21 -1.47
C HIS A 5 -2.74 -24.75 -1.79
N THR A 6 -3.57 -24.15 -0.93
CA THR A 6 -3.44 -22.71 -0.61
C THR A 6 -3.63 -22.49 0.90
N PRO A 7 -2.55 -22.57 1.71
CA PRO A 7 -2.60 -22.37 3.17
C PRO A 7 -3.24 -21.04 3.59
N GLY A 8 -3.10 -19.99 2.78
CA GLY A 8 -3.55 -18.63 3.14
C GLY A 8 -5.06 -18.40 3.16
N LEU A 9 -5.87 -19.20 2.45
CA LEU A 9 -7.33 -18.98 2.40
C LEU A 9 -8.02 -19.49 3.67
N ALA A 10 -7.61 -20.67 4.14
CA ALA A 10 -8.09 -21.24 5.40
C ALA A 10 -7.72 -20.33 6.58
N GLU A 11 -6.48 -19.83 6.61
CA GLU A 11 -6.01 -18.90 7.63
C GLU A 11 -6.81 -17.59 7.65
N LEU A 12 -7.14 -17.03 6.48
CA LEU A 12 -7.97 -15.82 6.38
C LEU A 12 -9.40 -16.04 6.88
N LEU A 13 -10.00 -17.18 6.51
CA LEU A 13 -11.33 -17.61 6.94
C LEU A 13 -11.37 -17.80 8.46
N PHE A 14 -10.44 -18.57 9.03
CA PHE A 14 -10.36 -18.76 10.47
C PHE A 14 -10.10 -17.46 11.22
N LYS A 15 -9.31 -16.54 10.66
CA LYS A 15 -9.09 -15.21 11.23
C LYS A 15 -10.36 -14.36 11.24
N HIS A 16 -11.18 -14.40 10.19
CA HIS A 16 -12.46 -13.68 10.14
C HIS A 16 -13.54 -14.32 11.00
N ILE A 17 -13.61 -15.65 11.03
CA ILE A 17 -14.49 -16.39 11.96
C ILE A 17 -14.10 -16.05 13.40
N ASN A 18 -12.81 -16.01 13.74
CA ASN A 18 -12.36 -15.58 15.07
C ASN A 18 -12.76 -14.14 15.39
N LYS A 19 -12.70 -13.21 14.44
CA LYS A 19 -13.20 -11.83 14.64
C LYS A 19 -14.70 -11.81 14.95
N ILE A 20 -15.49 -12.60 14.23
CA ILE A 20 -16.95 -12.69 14.41
C ILE A 20 -17.29 -13.37 15.75
N VAL A 21 -16.57 -14.43 16.12
CA VAL A 21 -16.74 -15.14 17.39
C VAL A 21 -16.32 -14.28 18.58
N GLN A 22 -15.36 -13.35 18.39
CA GLN A 22 -15.00 -12.36 19.41
C GLN A 22 -16.12 -11.35 19.65
N SER A 23 -16.93 -11.03 18.64
CA SER A 23 -18.08 -10.12 18.78
C SER A 23 -19.38 -10.82 19.20
N ASP A 24 -19.58 -12.09 18.81
CA ASP A 24 -20.78 -12.86 19.14
C ASP A 24 -20.46 -14.37 19.17
N ALA A 25 -20.38 -14.94 20.38
CA ALA A 25 -20.07 -16.34 20.58
C ALA A 25 -21.23 -17.28 20.18
N THR A 26 -22.45 -16.77 20.04
CA THR A 26 -23.65 -17.57 19.72
C THR A 26 -23.67 -18.01 18.25
N VAL A 27 -22.85 -17.39 17.39
CA VAL A 27 -22.70 -17.74 15.96
C VAL A 27 -22.30 -19.21 15.75
N LEU A 28 -21.60 -19.82 16.71
CA LEU A 28 -21.22 -21.24 16.65
C LEU A 28 -22.33 -22.21 17.09
N THR A 29 -23.41 -21.70 17.70
CA THR A 29 -24.50 -22.50 18.24
C THR A 29 -25.69 -22.65 17.28
N GLY A 30 -25.70 -21.91 16.17
CA GLY A 30 -26.70 -22.01 15.10
C GLY A 30 -26.12 -22.44 13.76
N ASN A 31 -26.99 -22.84 12.83
CA ASN A 31 -26.61 -23.09 11.43
C ASN A 31 -26.23 -21.76 10.77
N PHE A 32 -24.94 -21.40 10.78
CA PHE A 32 -24.45 -20.27 10.00
C PHE A 32 -24.05 -20.74 8.60
N SER A 33 -24.35 -19.92 7.59
CA SER A 33 -23.90 -20.18 6.21
C SER A 33 -22.82 -19.16 5.85
N ILE A 34 -21.61 -19.66 5.52
CA ILE A 34 -20.58 -18.83 4.90
C ILE A 34 -20.83 -18.88 3.39
N ARG A 35 -21.30 -17.77 2.82
CA ARG A 35 -21.25 -17.60 1.36
C ARG A 35 -19.86 -17.16 0.96
N LEU A 36 -19.04 -18.13 0.56
CA LEU A 36 -17.84 -17.87 -0.20
C LEU A 36 -18.23 -17.44 -1.62
N LEU A 37 -18.19 -16.14 -1.89
CA LEU A 37 -18.20 -15.63 -3.25
C LEU A 37 -16.83 -15.90 -3.87
N LYS A 38 -16.71 -17.04 -4.54
CA LYS A 38 -15.63 -17.27 -5.49
C LYS A 38 -15.88 -16.40 -6.71
N ALA A 39 -15.40 -15.16 -6.66
CA ALA A 39 -15.30 -14.34 -7.86
C ALA A 39 -14.19 -14.95 -8.74
N TRP A 40 -14.60 -15.56 -9.86
CA TRP A 40 -13.67 -15.83 -10.94
C TRP A 40 -13.23 -14.48 -11.49
N VAL A 41 -11.96 -14.12 -11.30
CA VAL A 41 -11.37 -13.05 -12.10
C VAL A 41 -11.47 -13.51 -13.55
N PRO A 42 -12.08 -12.73 -14.46
CA PRO A 42 -12.15 -13.14 -15.85
C PRO A 42 -10.73 -13.30 -16.38
N ARG A 43 -10.32 -14.54 -16.68
CA ARG A 43 -9.54 -14.73 -17.91
C ARG A 43 -10.53 -14.45 -19.03
N GLY A 44 -10.13 -13.65 -20.01
CA GLY A 44 -11.01 -13.23 -21.10
C GLY A 44 -11.93 -14.35 -21.61
N GLY A 45 -13.21 -14.03 -21.79
CA GLY A 45 -14.26 -14.96 -22.23
C GLY A 45 -15.57 -14.71 -21.48
N CYS A 46 -16.60 -14.30 -22.22
CA CYS A 46 -17.86 -13.69 -21.79
C CYS A 46 -18.74 -14.49 -20.81
N ALA A 47 -19.51 -13.75 -19.98
CA ALA A 47 -20.99 -13.64 -20.01
C ALA A 47 -21.56 -13.29 -18.62
N LEU A 48 -21.80 -12.00 -18.36
CA LEU A 48 -22.64 -11.51 -17.26
C LEU A 48 -23.45 -10.34 -17.82
N GLU A 49 -24.77 -10.38 -17.61
CA GLU A 49 -25.78 -9.52 -18.24
C GLU A 49 -25.48 -8.01 -18.13
N ASN A 50 -25.53 -7.34 -19.28
CA ASN A 50 -24.96 -6.01 -19.58
C ASN A 50 -25.71 -4.78 -19.03
N LYS A 51 -26.49 -4.86 -17.95
CA LYS A 51 -27.19 -3.67 -17.43
C LYS A 51 -26.27 -2.59 -16.84
N HIS A 52 -25.03 -2.95 -16.49
CA HIS A 52 -24.16 -2.07 -15.69
C HIS A 52 -23.38 -1.01 -16.49
N LEU A 53 -23.17 -1.19 -17.81
CA LEU A 53 -22.40 -0.24 -18.63
C LEU A 53 -23.22 0.98 -19.06
N GLU A 54 -24.49 0.77 -19.39
CA GLU A 54 -25.39 1.84 -19.85
C GLU A 54 -25.75 2.84 -18.72
N GLU A 55 -25.90 2.36 -17.49
CA GLU A 55 -26.20 3.20 -16.33
C GLU A 55 -25.01 4.10 -15.92
N ARG A 56 -23.77 3.68 -16.15
CA ARG A 56 -22.55 4.46 -15.84
C ARG A 56 -22.39 5.71 -16.72
N HIS A 57 -22.82 5.66 -17.98
CA HIS A 57 -22.73 6.78 -18.92
C HIS A 57 -23.95 7.72 -18.88
N ALA A 58 -25.06 7.31 -18.26
CA ALA A 58 -26.27 8.11 -18.11
C ALA A 58 -26.09 9.38 -17.24
N PHE A 59 -24.98 9.48 -16.49
CA PHE A 59 -24.67 10.62 -15.63
C PHE A 59 -23.99 11.81 -16.35
N SER A 60 -23.56 11.67 -17.62
CA SER A 60 -22.91 12.75 -18.35
C SER A 60 -23.86 13.47 -19.30
N LYS A 61 -24.07 14.78 -19.09
CA LYS A 61 -24.80 15.66 -20.03
C LYS A 61 -24.21 15.70 -21.46
N HIS A 62 -23.01 15.13 -21.64
CA HIS A 62 -22.27 15.07 -22.90
C HIS A 62 -22.39 13.72 -23.62
N TYR A 63 -23.20 12.81 -23.11
CA TYR A 63 -23.55 11.53 -23.71
C TYR A 63 -25.03 11.52 -24.10
N VAL A 64 -25.35 11.05 -25.30
CA VAL A 64 -26.74 10.93 -25.77
C VAL A 64 -27.03 9.47 -26.10
N ARG A 65 -27.88 8.88 -25.27
CA ARG A 65 -28.43 7.55 -25.51
C ARG A 65 -29.44 7.63 -26.65
N ILE A 66 -29.24 6.83 -27.70
CA ILE A 66 -30.23 6.69 -28.77
C ILE A 66 -31.29 5.72 -28.30
N THR A 67 -32.53 6.19 -28.18
CA THR A 67 -33.69 5.35 -27.86
C THR A 67 -34.50 5.14 -29.13
N ASN A 68 -34.64 3.89 -29.55
CA ASN A 68 -35.36 3.56 -30.77
C ASN A 68 -35.91 2.13 -30.70
N SER A 69 -37.04 1.91 -31.36
CA SER A 69 -37.67 0.59 -31.51
C SER A 69 -37.36 -0.06 -32.86
N ASP A 70 -36.74 0.68 -33.78
CA ASP A 70 -36.29 0.17 -35.08
C ASP A 70 -34.83 -0.30 -35.03
N LYS A 71 -34.37 -1.04 -36.05
CA LYS A 71 -32.98 -1.53 -36.10
C LYS A 71 -32.00 -0.50 -36.71
N ARG A 72 -32.26 0.81 -36.55
CA ARG A 72 -31.54 1.90 -37.26
C ARG A 72 -30.75 2.81 -36.31
N CYS A 73 -30.26 2.26 -35.20
CA CYS A 73 -29.53 3.02 -34.18
C CYS A 73 -28.30 3.75 -34.74
N LEU A 74 -27.59 3.17 -35.72
CA LEU A 74 -26.46 3.82 -36.41
C LEU A 74 -26.86 5.12 -37.11
N LEU A 75 -27.87 5.05 -38.00
CA LEU A 75 -28.33 6.21 -38.75
C LEU A 75 -28.94 7.27 -37.83
N ARG A 76 -29.66 6.85 -36.79
CA ARG A 76 -30.16 7.75 -35.73
C ARG A 76 -29.01 8.44 -35.00
N ALA A 77 -27.95 7.71 -34.65
CA ALA A 77 -26.78 8.27 -34.00
C ALA A 77 -26.07 9.29 -34.89
N LEU A 78 -25.94 9.02 -36.20
CA LEU A 78 -25.36 9.97 -37.16
C LEU A 78 -26.19 11.26 -37.28
N VAL A 79 -27.51 11.15 -37.42
CA VAL A 79 -28.41 12.31 -37.49
C VAL A 79 -28.34 13.16 -36.20
N VAL A 80 -28.30 12.50 -35.04
CA VAL A 80 -28.17 13.18 -33.74
C VAL A 80 -26.78 13.81 -33.57
N ALA A 81 -25.70 13.15 -33.99
CA ALA A 81 -24.36 13.73 -33.94
C ALA A 81 -24.22 14.96 -34.86
N CYS A 82 -24.78 14.88 -36.08
CA CYS A 82 -24.81 15.99 -37.04
C CYS A 82 -25.60 17.18 -36.48
N ALA A 83 -26.80 16.94 -35.97
CA ALA A 83 -27.63 18.00 -35.38
C ALA A 83 -26.94 18.65 -34.16
N TYR A 84 -26.15 17.90 -33.38
CA TYR A 84 -25.36 18.48 -32.30
C TYR A 84 -24.29 19.46 -32.83
N LEU A 85 -23.55 19.10 -33.88
CA LEU A 85 -22.56 20.01 -34.48
C LEU A 85 -23.23 21.27 -35.04
N GLN A 86 -24.35 21.13 -35.72
CA GLN A 86 -25.14 22.26 -36.23
C GLN A 86 -25.65 23.16 -35.09
N PHE A 87 -26.02 22.58 -33.94
CA PHE A 87 -26.42 23.34 -32.77
C PHE A 87 -25.23 24.11 -32.16
N VAL A 88 -24.06 23.49 -32.05
CA VAL A 88 -22.83 24.14 -31.57
C VAL A 88 -22.39 25.26 -32.51
N ALA A 89 -22.54 25.07 -33.82
CA ALA A 89 -22.30 26.07 -34.85
C ALA A 89 -23.38 27.18 -34.92
N LYS A 90 -24.43 27.08 -34.09
CA LYS A 90 -25.59 28.00 -34.05
C LYS A 90 -26.42 28.02 -35.34
N SER A 91 -26.31 27.00 -36.18
CA SER A 91 -27.08 26.85 -37.42
C SER A 91 -28.52 26.36 -37.16
N ILE A 92 -28.78 25.71 -36.02
CA ILE A 92 -30.11 25.30 -35.58
C ILE A 92 -30.41 25.77 -34.17
N THR A 93 -31.70 25.93 -33.85
CA THR A 93 -32.16 26.35 -32.51
C THR A 93 -32.06 25.22 -31.49
N GLU A 94 -31.93 25.56 -30.21
CA GLU A 94 -31.93 24.58 -29.11
C GLU A 94 -33.22 23.75 -29.09
N ARG A 95 -34.36 24.35 -29.43
CA ARG A 95 -35.65 23.65 -29.53
C ARG A 95 -35.59 22.55 -30.59
N LEU A 96 -35.06 22.86 -31.78
CA LEU A 96 -34.92 21.91 -32.87
C LEU A 96 -33.90 20.80 -32.52
N TRP A 97 -32.78 21.15 -31.90
CA TRP A 97 -31.81 20.18 -31.38
C TRP A 97 -32.47 19.20 -30.39
N ARG A 98 -33.21 19.69 -29.40
CA ARG A 98 -33.92 18.83 -28.42
C ARG A 98 -34.94 17.91 -29.11
N THR A 99 -35.63 18.41 -30.14
CA THR A 99 -36.56 17.60 -30.94
C THR A 99 -35.84 16.50 -31.73
N ILE A 100 -34.70 16.77 -32.36
CA ILE A 100 -33.92 15.78 -33.11
C ILE A 100 -33.21 14.79 -32.17
N LYS A 101 -32.77 15.25 -30.98
CA LYS A 101 -32.16 14.42 -29.95
C LYS A 101 -33.14 13.37 -29.39
N ALA A 102 -34.40 13.76 -29.20
CA ALA A 102 -35.44 12.84 -28.76
C ALA A 102 -35.87 11.90 -29.90
N ASN A 103 -36.38 10.71 -29.55
CA ASN A 103 -37.01 9.81 -30.51
C ASN A 103 -38.32 10.43 -31.04
N SER A 104 -38.22 11.31 -32.03
CA SER A 104 -39.31 12.12 -32.55
C SER A 104 -39.64 11.78 -34.01
N PRO A 105 -40.83 12.17 -34.50
CA PRO A 105 -41.16 12.07 -35.92
C PRO A 105 -40.13 12.80 -36.81
N LYS A 106 -39.59 13.93 -36.34
CA LYS A 106 -38.57 14.69 -37.09
C LYS A 106 -37.25 13.94 -37.21
N GLN A 107 -36.78 13.30 -36.12
CA GLN A 107 -35.60 12.42 -36.17
C GLN A 107 -35.84 11.25 -37.13
N THR A 108 -37.04 10.67 -37.11
CA THR A 108 -37.40 9.53 -37.96
C THR A 108 -37.40 9.90 -39.45
N ASN A 109 -37.90 11.09 -39.82
CA ASN A 109 -37.88 11.58 -41.20
C ASN A 109 -36.44 11.82 -41.70
N LEU A 110 -35.60 12.46 -40.90
CA LEU A 110 -34.19 12.71 -41.25
C LEU A 110 -33.39 11.40 -41.42
N VAL A 111 -33.70 10.38 -40.61
CA VAL A 111 -33.10 9.05 -40.75
C VAL A 111 -33.54 8.37 -42.05
N ALA A 112 -34.81 8.51 -42.42
CA ALA A 112 -35.32 7.98 -43.68
C ALA A 112 -34.68 8.67 -44.90
N GLU A 113 -34.53 10.01 -44.85
CA GLU A 113 -33.82 10.79 -45.88
C GLU A 113 -32.36 10.33 -46.03
N LEU A 114 -31.64 10.21 -44.91
CA LEU A 114 -30.25 9.72 -44.91
C LEU A 114 -30.14 8.30 -45.47
N GLN A 115 -31.08 7.42 -45.12
CA GLN A 115 -31.10 6.04 -45.57
C GLN A 115 -31.34 5.92 -47.09
N ILE A 116 -32.27 6.73 -47.62
CA ILE A 116 -32.56 6.78 -49.07
C ILE A 116 -31.35 7.31 -49.83
N GLU A 117 -30.76 8.42 -49.36
CA GLU A 117 -29.60 9.04 -50.00
C GLU A 117 -28.35 8.15 -49.95
N ALA A 118 -28.21 7.34 -48.91
CA ALA A 118 -27.13 6.36 -48.77
C ALA A 118 -27.34 5.09 -49.59
N GLY A 119 -28.51 4.89 -50.22
CA GLY A 119 -28.83 3.68 -50.98
C GLY A 119 -29.00 2.42 -50.12
N LEU A 120 -29.36 2.58 -48.84
CA LEU A 120 -29.41 1.48 -47.87
C LEU A 120 -30.81 0.84 -47.82
N TYR A 121 -31.16 0.07 -48.85
CA TYR A 121 -32.42 -0.69 -48.97
C TYR A 121 -32.20 -2.14 -49.45
N SER A 122 -33.05 -3.09 -49.01
CA SER A 122 -33.03 -4.48 -49.50
C SER A 122 -34.02 -4.68 -50.66
N THR A 123 -33.67 -5.47 -51.66
CA THR A 123 -34.44 -5.68 -52.91
C THR A 123 -35.82 -6.33 -52.77
N LEU A 124 -36.24 -6.72 -51.55
CA LEU A 124 -37.55 -7.29 -51.26
C LEU A 124 -38.03 -6.85 -49.86
N GLN A 125 -38.52 -5.61 -49.71
CA GLN A 125 -39.54 -5.17 -48.73
C GLN A 125 -39.61 -3.63 -48.64
N THR A 126 -40.76 -3.12 -48.18
CA THR A 126 -41.03 -1.71 -47.89
C THR A 126 -39.90 -1.05 -47.08
N VAL A 127 -39.57 0.20 -47.44
CA VAL A 127 -38.47 1.04 -46.91
C VAL A 127 -38.38 1.12 -45.37
N SER A 128 -39.42 0.70 -44.65
CA SER A 128 -39.52 0.75 -43.19
C SER A 128 -38.74 -0.32 -42.41
N GLN A 129 -38.14 -1.35 -43.04
CA GLN A 129 -37.53 -2.49 -42.33
C GLN A 129 -36.01 -2.75 -42.54
N ALA A 130 -35.27 -1.97 -43.34
CA ALA A 130 -33.84 -2.24 -43.52
C ALA A 130 -33.02 -1.90 -42.24
N GLY A 131 -32.35 -2.91 -41.69
CA GLY A 131 -31.50 -2.87 -40.49
C GLY A 131 -31.39 -4.27 -39.85
N PRO A 132 -30.35 -4.57 -39.04
CA PRO A 132 -29.38 -3.65 -38.44
C PRO A 132 -28.24 -3.23 -39.38
N PHE A 133 -27.68 -2.05 -39.14
CA PHE A 133 -26.53 -1.50 -39.88
C PHE A 133 -25.29 -1.46 -38.99
N GLY A 134 -24.16 -2.00 -39.49
CA GLY A 134 -22.88 -2.03 -38.79
C GLY A 134 -21.92 -0.91 -39.22
N VAL A 135 -20.69 -0.95 -38.72
CA VAL A 135 -19.65 0.04 -39.06
C VAL A 135 -19.26 0.02 -40.55
N ASP A 136 -19.56 -1.07 -41.24
CA ASP A 136 -19.31 -1.29 -42.66
C ASP A 136 -20.04 -0.29 -43.58
N VAL A 137 -21.22 0.20 -43.18
CA VAL A 137 -22.00 1.16 -43.99
C VAL A 137 -21.66 2.63 -43.70
N LEU A 138 -20.75 2.90 -42.75
CA LEU A 138 -20.37 4.26 -42.37
C LEU A 138 -19.79 5.07 -43.54
N PRO A 139 -18.91 4.53 -44.43
CA PRO A 139 -18.39 5.29 -45.56
C PRO A 139 -19.49 5.81 -46.50
N GLU A 140 -20.50 4.99 -46.80
CA GLU A 140 -21.64 5.32 -47.65
C GLU A 140 -22.57 6.32 -46.94
N ALA A 141 -22.88 6.07 -45.66
CA ALA A 141 -23.74 6.93 -44.86
C ALA A 141 -23.14 8.33 -44.66
N ILE A 142 -21.84 8.44 -44.43
CA ILE A 142 -21.15 9.75 -44.32
C ILE A 142 -21.09 10.46 -45.67
N ARG A 143 -20.84 9.74 -46.78
CA ARG A 143 -20.93 10.32 -48.13
C ARG A 143 -22.32 10.89 -48.42
N ALA A 144 -23.37 10.17 -48.05
CA ALA A 144 -24.75 10.65 -48.17
C ALA A 144 -25.02 11.87 -47.28
N LEU A 145 -24.54 11.84 -46.03
CA LEU A 145 -24.68 12.95 -45.09
C LEU A 145 -24.02 14.23 -45.61
N ASN A 146 -22.83 14.13 -46.22
CA ASN A 146 -22.14 15.26 -46.84
C ASN A 146 -22.91 15.80 -48.07
N ARG A 147 -23.63 14.96 -48.83
CA ARG A 147 -24.50 15.42 -49.93
C ARG A 147 -25.75 16.15 -49.43
N LEU A 148 -26.34 15.67 -48.33
CA LEU A 148 -27.50 16.30 -47.69
C LEU A 148 -27.15 17.64 -47.02
N HIS A 149 -25.87 17.88 -46.73
CA HIS A 149 -25.37 19.10 -46.10
C HIS A 149 -24.23 19.73 -46.92
N PRO A 150 -24.52 20.36 -48.07
CA PRO A 150 -23.50 21.00 -48.91
C PRO A 150 -22.68 22.04 -48.14
N GLY A 151 -21.35 21.96 -48.23
CA GLY A 151 -20.42 22.86 -47.55
C GLY A 151 -19.85 22.33 -46.23
N HIS A 152 -20.29 21.15 -45.79
CA HIS A 152 -19.71 20.42 -44.65
C HIS A 152 -18.83 19.25 -45.14
N ASP A 153 -17.84 18.90 -44.33
CA ASP A 153 -16.99 17.71 -44.55
C ASP A 153 -16.95 16.89 -43.26
N PHE A 154 -17.98 16.05 -43.11
CA PHE A 154 -18.12 15.19 -41.95
C PHE A 154 -17.20 13.97 -42.04
N GLY A 155 -16.49 13.71 -40.95
CA GLY A 155 -15.86 12.42 -40.65
C GLY A 155 -16.58 11.70 -39.51
N VAL A 156 -16.19 10.48 -39.18
CA VAL A 156 -16.78 9.73 -38.06
C VAL A 156 -15.74 8.92 -37.30
N ARG A 157 -15.88 8.91 -35.98
CA ARG A 157 -15.14 8.02 -35.08
C ARG A 157 -16.09 7.20 -34.24
N VAL A 158 -15.87 5.89 -34.20
CA VAL A 158 -16.62 4.96 -33.37
C VAL A 158 -15.72 4.45 -32.25
N TYR A 159 -16.18 4.61 -31.01
CA TYR A 159 -15.53 4.08 -29.82
C TYR A 159 -16.31 2.86 -29.33
N GLN A 160 -15.63 1.76 -29.03
CA GLN A 160 -16.29 0.53 -28.58
C GLN A 160 -16.13 0.31 -27.09
N ALA A 161 -17.25 0.17 -26.39
CA ALA A 161 -17.29 -0.05 -24.94
C ALA A 161 -16.52 -1.30 -24.50
N GLU A 162 -16.69 -2.41 -25.23
CA GLU A 162 -16.06 -3.69 -24.91
C GLU A 162 -14.53 -3.65 -25.04
N GLU A 163 -14.01 -2.69 -25.81
CA GLU A 163 -12.57 -2.44 -25.98
C GLU A 163 -12.09 -1.23 -25.16
N ALA A 164 -12.70 -0.99 -23.99
CA ALA A 164 -12.35 0.12 -23.11
C ALA A 164 -12.44 1.51 -23.80
N ASN A 165 -13.49 1.69 -24.61
CA ASN A 165 -13.74 2.90 -25.40
C ASN A 165 -12.64 3.21 -26.42
N ARG A 166 -11.90 2.20 -26.88
CA ARG A 166 -10.94 2.34 -27.98
C ARG A 166 -11.65 2.73 -29.27
N CYS A 167 -11.00 3.57 -30.08
CA CYS A 167 -11.50 3.89 -31.41
C CYS A 167 -11.33 2.67 -32.33
N ILE A 168 -12.45 2.09 -32.76
CA ILE A 168 -12.48 0.90 -33.63
C ILE A 168 -12.69 1.25 -35.11
N PHE A 169 -13.17 2.46 -35.40
CA PHE A 169 -13.40 2.95 -36.75
C PHE A 169 -13.15 4.45 -36.81
N ASN A 170 -12.37 4.90 -37.80
CA ASN A 170 -12.01 6.30 -37.99
C ASN A 170 -12.04 6.64 -39.49
N LEU A 171 -13.02 7.44 -39.88
CA LEU A 171 -13.09 8.06 -41.20
C LEU A 171 -12.77 9.55 -41.04
N PRO A 172 -11.72 10.06 -41.71
CA PRO A 172 -11.29 11.45 -41.57
C PRO A 172 -12.31 12.42 -42.18
N GLY A 173 -12.32 13.66 -41.66
CA GLY A 173 -13.08 14.80 -42.13
C GLY A 173 -12.73 16.04 -41.30
N THR A 174 -13.11 17.24 -41.74
CA THR A 174 -12.90 18.48 -40.96
C THR A 174 -13.82 18.56 -39.73
N GLU A 175 -14.99 17.94 -39.79
CA GLU A 175 -15.98 17.91 -38.72
C GLU A 175 -16.26 16.45 -38.26
N ILE A 176 -15.69 16.04 -37.13
CA ILE A 176 -15.77 14.64 -36.70
C ILE A 176 -17.02 14.37 -35.85
N LEU A 177 -17.84 13.43 -36.30
CA LEU A 177 -18.95 12.84 -35.55
C LEU A 177 -18.43 11.74 -34.62
N HIS A 178 -18.77 11.79 -33.33
CA HIS A 178 -18.32 10.80 -32.35
C HIS A 178 -19.46 9.88 -31.92
N LEU A 179 -19.31 8.59 -32.19
CA LEU A 179 -20.27 7.55 -31.85
C LEU A 179 -19.68 6.59 -30.81
N HIS A 180 -20.53 6.05 -29.96
CA HIS A 180 -20.18 5.03 -28.98
C HIS A 180 -20.98 3.76 -29.24
N LEU A 181 -20.29 2.68 -29.59
CA LEU A 181 -20.86 1.36 -29.80
C LEU A 181 -20.81 0.60 -28.48
N VAL A 182 -21.98 0.22 -27.98
CA VAL A 182 -22.15 -0.67 -26.84
C VAL A 182 -22.88 -1.90 -27.35
N GLU A 183 -22.22 -3.05 -27.29
CA GLU A 183 -22.63 -4.31 -27.90
C GLU A 183 -22.91 -4.17 -29.41
N GLN A 184 -24.17 -3.94 -29.78
CA GLN A 184 -24.62 -3.73 -31.16
C GLN A 184 -25.44 -2.45 -31.31
N HIS A 185 -25.37 -1.55 -30.31
CA HIS A 185 -26.16 -0.32 -30.27
C HIS A 185 -25.31 0.94 -30.30
N PHE A 186 -25.60 1.82 -31.26
CA PHE A 186 -24.88 3.07 -31.44
C PHE A 186 -25.52 4.21 -30.63
N ASN A 187 -24.68 4.89 -29.87
CA ASN A 187 -25.00 6.10 -29.11
C ASN A 187 -24.10 7.26 -29.57
N VAL A 188 -24.39 8.48 -29.10
CA VAL A 188 -23.67 9.69 -29.53
C VAL A 188 -22.87 10.30 -28.39
N VAL A 189 -21.62 10.64 -28.70
CA VAL A 189 -20.71 11.39 -27.84
C VAL A 189 -20.67 12.84 -28.33
N THR A 190 -21.12 13.77 -27.50
CA THR A 190 -21.20 15.18 -27.90
C THR A 190 -19.96 15.99 -27.52
N LYS A 191 -19.25 15.59 -26.45
CA LYS A 191 -17.94 16.17 -26.10
C LYS A 191 -16.96 15.08 -25.71
N LEU A 192 -15.93 14.90 -26.53
CA LEU A 192 -14.98 13.82 -26.39
C LEU A 192 -14.14 13.88 -25.09
N PRO A 193 -13.55 15.03 -24.68
CA PRO A 193 -12.83 15.09 -23.41
C PRO A 193 -13.73 14.74 -22.21
N ALA A 194 -14.96 15.24 -22.20
CA ALA A 194 -15.93 14.98 -21.13
C ALA A 194 -16.44 13.52 -21.12
N PHE A 195 -16.50 12.86 -22.29
CA PHE A 195 -16.82 11.44 -22.39
C PHE A 195 -15.74 10.57 -21.76
N PHE A 196 -14.47 10.96 -21.89
CA PHE A 196 -13.34 10.33 -21.21
C PHE A 196 -13.03 10.93 -19.82
N GLY A 197 -13.88 11.82 -19.28
CA GLY A 197 -13.70 12.39 -17.94
C GLY A 197 -12.49 13.33 -17.78
N SER A 198 -11.97 13.90 -18.87
CA SER A 198 -10.74 14.70 -18.90
C SER A 198 -10.96 16.13 -19.39
N HIS A 199 -9.99 17.01 -19.13
CA HIS A 199 -10.01 18.39 -19.65
C HIS A 199 -9.68 18.49 -21.14
N HIS A 200 -8.88 17.57 -21.68
CA HIS A 200 -8.40 17.61 -23.06
C HIS A 200 -8.29 16.19 -23.66
N TYR A 201 -8.36 16.09 -24.99
CA TYR A 201 -8.18 14.82 -25.71
C TYR A 201 -7.17 15.00 -26.85
N CYS A 202 -6.18 14.12 -26.94
CA CYS A 202 -5.19 14.16 -28.00
C CYS A 202 -5.63 13.28 -29.17
N ALA A 203 -5.95 13.91 -30.30
CA ALA A 203 -6.36 13.21 -31.51
C ALA A 203 -5.25 12.37 -32.18
N LYS A 204 -3.99 12.53 -31.78
CA LYS A 204 -2.82 11.80 -32.35
C LYS A 204 -2.55 10.48 -31.64
N CYS A 205 -2.50 10.48 -30.31
CA CYS A 205 -2.35 9.24 -29.53
C CYS A 205 -3.68 8.67 -29.02
N GLU A 206 -4.80 9.26 -29.44
CA GLU A 206 -6.15 8.84 -29.09
C GLU A 206 -6.37 8.69 -27.58
N MET A 207 -5.77 9.61 -26.80
CA MET A 207 -5.74 9.53 -25.35
C MET A 207 -6.22 10.84 -24.72
N ALA A 208 -7.10 10.71 -23.74
CA ALA A 208 -7.53 11.77 -22.83
C ALA A 208 -6.39 12.20 -21.89
N HIS A 209 -6.36 13.48 -21.51
CA HIS A 209 -5.37 13.99 -20.55
C HIS A 209 -5.83 15.28 -19.84
N ASP A 210 -5.36 15.48 -18.61
CA ASP A 210 -5.70 16.68 -17.81
C ASP A 210 -4.65 17.78 -17.84
N CYS A 211 -3.46 17.50 -18.37
CA CYS A 211 -2.43 18.52 -18.53
C CYS A 211 -2.72 19.41 -19.76
N HIS A 212 -2.24 20.66 -19.72
CA HIS A 212 -2.26 21.53 -20.91
C HIS A 212 -1.52 20.86 -22.09
N TYR A 213 -1.98 21.12 -23.32
CA TYR A 213 -1.50 20.47 -24.54
C TYR A 213 0.03 20.54 -24.72
N GLU A 214 0.69 21.61 -24.27
CA GLU A 214 2.14 21.79 -24.32
C GLU A 214 2.92 20.85 -23.39
N LYS A 215 2.29 20.38 -22.31
CA LYS A 215 2.88 19.47 -21.32
C LYS A 215 2.47 18.01 -21.56
N HIS A 216 1.58 17.75 -22.51
CA HIS A 216 1.12 16.41 -22.84
C HIS A 216 2.23 15.60 -23.51
N LYS A 217 2.64 14.52 -22.85
CA LYS A 217 3.56 13.52 -23.41
C LYS A 217 2.77 12.55 -24.28
N CYS A 218 2.64 12.89 -25.55
CA CYS A 218 1.95 12.06 -26.53
C CYS A 218 2.64 10.69 -26.66
N ALA A 219 1.91 9.59 -26.46
CA ALA A 219 2.45 8.23 -26.61
C ALA A 219 2.92 7.93 -28.04
N ASP A 220 2.39 8.67 -29.01
CA ASP A 220 2.76 8.63 -30.42
C ASP A 220 3.96 9.55 -30.75
N ALA A 221 4.67 10.07 -29.73
CA ALA A 221 5.91 10.79 -29.91
C ALA A 221 7.11 9.85 -30.08
N CYS A 222 7.96 10.14 -31.06
CA CYS A 222 9.21 9.40 -31.25
C CYS A 222 10.07 9.47 -29.98
N SER A 223 10.55 8.32 -29.49
CA SER A 223 11.37 8.24 -28.26
C SER A 223 12.69 9.02 -28.35
N THR A 224 13.21 9.24 -29.56
CA THR A 224 14.49 9.91 -29.82
C THR A 224 14.32 11.42 -30.08
N CYS A 225 13.57 11.80 -31.12
CA CYS A 225 13.39 13.22 -31.47
C CYS A 225 12.21 13.89 -30.74
N LYS A 226 11.39 13.13 -30.01
CA LYS A 226 10.19 13.59 -29.26
C LYS A 226 9.10 14.25 -30.12
N THR A 227 9.17 14.10 -31.44
CA THR A 227 8.16 14.62 -32.38
C THR A 227 6.92 13.71 -32.40
N PRO A 228 5.71 14.22 -32.09
CA PRO A 228 4.45 13.46 -32.17
C PRO A 228 4.05 13.12 -33.61
N GLY A 229 3.59 11.89 -33.87
CA GLY A 229 3.09 11.43 -35.18
C GLY A 229 4.18 11.17 -36.21
N SER A 230 5.46 11.20 -35.81
CA SER A 230 6.55 10.88 -36.72
C SER A 230 6.75 9.36 -36.79
N ASN A 231 6.62 8.76 -37.97
CA ASN A 231 6.87 7.33 -38.18
C ASN A 231 8.37 7.01 -38.25
N CYS A 232 9.16 7.58 -37.32
CA CYS A 232 10.62 7.45 -37.30
C CYS A 232 11.09 6.00 -37.14
N LYS A 233 10.23 5.09 -36.68
CA LYS A 233 10.56 3.68 -36.44
C LYS A 233 10.40 2.79 -37.68
N ALA A 234 9.73 3.27 -38.74
CA ALA A 234 9.43 2.47 -39.94
C ALA A 234 10.66 2.18 -40.81
N ASN A 235 11.68 3.04 -40.77
CA ASN A 235 12.94 2.84 -41.48
C ASN A 235 14.12 3.08 -40.54
N ARG A 236 14.86 2.04 -40.17
CA ARG A 236 15.88 2.06 -39.10
C ARG A 236 17.32 2.20 -39.64
N ALA A 237 17.54 3.18 -40.52
CA ALA A 237 18.88 3.55 -41.01
C ALA A 237 19.54 4.56 -40.06
N TYR A 238 19.93 4.12 -38.85
CA TYR A 238 20.37 5.00 -37.77
C TYR A 238 21.44 6.01 -38.19
N VAL A 239 21.26 7.27 -37.79
CA VAL A 239 22.22 8.36 -38.06
C VAL A 239 22.65 9.00 -36.74
N ARG A 240 23.96 9.13 -36.52
CA ARG A 240 24.52 9.80 -35.35
C ARG A 240 24.48 11.31 -35.54
N CYS A 241 23.91 12.03 -34.58
CA CYS A 241 24.01 13.49 -34.54
C CYS A 241 25.43 13.89 -34.13
N HIS A 242 26.13 14.67 -34.95
CA HIS A 242 27.48 15.15 -34.63
C HIS A 242 27.50 16.20 -33.50
N ASP A 243 26.41 16.95 -33.32
CA ASP A 243 26.36 18.07 -32.36
C ASP A 243 26.16 17.57 -30.92
N CYS A 244 25.23 16.62 -30.72
CA CYS A 244 24.87 16.10 -29.39
C CYS A 244 25.27 14.63 -29.16
N GLY A 245 25.74 13.92 -30.18
CA GLY A 245 26.14 12.51 -30.10
C GLY A 245 24.99 11.49 -30.12
N LEU A 246 23.72 11.91 -30.15
CA LEU A 246 22.55 11.03 -30.11
C LEU A 246 22.34 10.25 -31.41
N ASN A 247 22.06 8.94 -31.31
CA ASN A 247 21.71 8.10 -32.46
C ASN A 247 20.22 8.21 -32.82
N CYS A 248 19.90 8.94 -33.88
CA CYS A 248 18.56 9.09 -34.43
C CYS A 248 18.19 7.86 -35.30
N TYR A 249 16.90 7.51 -35.39
CA TYR A 249 16.45 6.30 -36.10
C TYR A 249 16.74 6.29 -37.61
N ASN A 250 16.70 7.47 -38.23
CA ASN A 250 16.98 7.72 -39.64
C ASN A 250 17.23 9.23 -39.89
N ALA A 251 17.51 9.61 -41.14
CA ALA A 251 17.74 11.00 -41.53
C ALA A 251 16.56 11.93 -41.17
N GLN A 252 15.32 11.47 -41.36
CA GLN A 252 14.12 12.25 -40.98
C GLN A 252 14.04 12.50 -39.47
N CYS A 253 14.42 11.49 -38.67
CA CYS A 253 14.48 11.61 -37.22
C CYS A 253 15.56 12.60 -36.78
N LEU A 254 16.71 12.65 -37.47
CA LEU A 254 17.78 13.62 -37.23
C LEU A 254 17.33 15.04 -37.56
N GLU A 255 16.62 15.22 -38.69
CA GLU A 255 16.07 16.52 -39.06
C GLU A 255 15.06 17.01 -38.02
N ASN A 256 14.13 16.14 -37.61
CA ASN A 256 13.16 16.43 -36.56
C ASN A 256 13.83 16.72 -35.21
N HIS A 257 14.95 16.06 -34.91
CA HIS A 257 15.73 16.28 -33.70
C HIS A 257 16.41 17.66 -33.67
N LYS A 258 16.91 18.14 -34.83
CA LYS A 258 17.52 19.47 -35.00
C LYS A 258 16.49 20.59 -35.25
N ARG A 259 15.23 20.23 -35.57
CA ARG A 259 14.18 21.20 -35.86
C ARG A 259 13.88 22.09 -34.65
N LYS A 260 14.00 23.40 -34.86
CA LYS A 260 13.68 24.41 -33.84
C LYS A 260 12.17 24.58 -33.73
N ASN A 261 11.67 24.66 -32.50
CA ASN A 261 10.29 25.01 -32.20
C ASN A 261 10.06 26.54 -32.32
N LYS A 262 8.83 26.99 -32.06
CA LYS A 262 8.46 28.42 -32.09
C LYS A 262 9.29 29.31 -31.15
N ALA A 263 9.91 28.73 -30.12
CA ALA A 263 10.81 29.41 -29.19
C ALA A 263 12.29 29.33 -29.59
N GLY A 264 12.59 28.88 -30.82
CA GLY A 264 13.95 28.78 -31.36
C GLY A 264 14.79 27.61 -30.83
N ARG A 265 14.18 26.64 -30.15
CA ARG A 265 14.88 25.54 -29.45
C ARG A 265 14.61 24.20 -30.12
N SER A 266 15.62 23.34 -30.18
CA SER A 266 15.53 21.97 -30.72
C SER A 266 15.71 20.92 -29.62
N ARG A 267 15.44 19.64 -29.94
CA ARG A 267 15.76 18.55 -29.01
C ARG A 267 17.29 18.41 -28.85
N CYS A 268 18.05 18.69 -29.90
CA CYS A 268 19.51 18.69 -29.90
C CYS A 268 20.10 19.55 -28.78
N ASP A 269 19.51 20.72 -28.52
CA ASP A 269 19.97 21.68 -27.51
C ASP A 269 19.72 21.23 -26.06
N SER A 270 19.00 20.11 -25.85
CA SER A 270 18.57 19.62 -24.53
C SER A 270 19.10 18.24 -24.20
N VAL A 271 20.01 17.70 -25.02
CA VAL A 271 20.61 16.39 -24.80
C VAL A 271 22.09 16.41 -25.15
N HIS A 272 22.86 15.60 -24.43
CA HIS A 272 24.25 15.34 -24.76
C HIS A 272 24.55 13.86 -24.51
N VAL A 273 25.26 13.22 -25.43
CA VAL A 273 25.76 11.86 -25.28
C VAL A 273 27.27 11.92 -25.11
N CYS A 274 27.75 11.48 -23.94
CA CYS A 274 29.18 11.46 -23.65
C CYS A 274 29.94 10.59 -24.67
N GLY A 275 30.98 11.14 -25.28
CA GLY A 275 31.79 10.44 -26.29
C GLY A 275 32.54 9.23 -25.75
N THR A 276 32.87 9.21 -24.46
CA THR A 276 33.69 8.17 -23.82
C THR A 276 32.85 6.99 -23.32
N CYS A 277 31.75 7.26 -22.61
CA CYS A 277 30.94 6.22 -21.97
C CYS A 277 29.55 6.03 -22.59
N GLY A 278 29.13 6.89 -23.52
CA GLY A 278 27.81 6.82 -24.16
C GLY A 278 26.62 7.23 -23.28
N TYR A 279 26.86 7.79 -22.08
CA TYR A 279 25.80 8.26 -21.19
C TYR A 279 25.01 9.41 -21.83
N LEU A 280 23.68 9.29 -21.83
CA LEU A 280 22.77 10.33 -22.29
C LEU A 280 22.36 11.23 -21.13
N GLU A 281 22.81 12.48 -21.19
CA GLU A 281 22.46 13.54 -20.26
C GLU A 281 21.34 14.41 -20.85
N GLU A 282 20.29 14.69 -20.08
CA GLU A 282 19.28 15.70 -20.44
C GLU A 282 19.69 17.05 -19.85
N LEU A 283 19.97 18.01 -20.72
CA LEU A 283 20.46 19.34 -20.36
C LEU A 283 19.31 20.33 -20.27
N LYS A 284 19.41 21.26 -19.30
CA LYS A 284 18.66 22.51 -19.38
C LYS A 284 19.32 23.38 -20.45
N VAL A 285 18.49 24.11 -21.20
CA VAL A 285 18.93 24.95 -22.33
C VAL A 285 20.05 25.90 -21.88
N GLY A 286 21.21 25.80 -22.52
CA GLY A 286 22.38 26.67 -22.26
C GLY A 286 23.31 26.20 -21.13
N GLN A 287 23.06 25.06 -20.50
CA GLN A 287 23.95 24.48 -19.49
C GLN A 287 24.96 23.53 -20.15
N PRO A 288 26.26 23.59 -19.79
CA PRO A 288 27.23 22.60 -20.25
C PRO A 288 26.92 21.21 -19.64
N PRO A 289 27.38 20.11 -20.28
CA PRO A 289 27.28 18.76 -19.70
C PRO A 289 28.00 18.67 -18.35
N GLU A 290 27.33 18.15 -17.32
CA GLU A 290 27.91 17.91 -15.99
C GLU A 290 28.37 16.47 -15.80
N HIS A 291 28.06 15.58 -16.75
CA HIS A 291 28.41 14.16 -16.66
C HIS A 291 29.92 13.92 -16.54
N GLN A 292 30.33 13.26 -15.45
CA GLN A 292 31.68 12.72 -15.27
C GLN A 292 31.66 11.19 -15.44
N CYS A 293 32.48 10.67 -16.36
CA CYS A 293 32.61 9.22 -16.58
C CYS A 293 33.09 8.52 -15.31
N GLY A 294 32.47 7.39 -14.97
CA GLY A 294 32.77 6.66 -13.73
C GLY A 294 32.05 7.18 -12.49
N TYR A 295 31.33 8.31 -12.57
CA TYR A 295 30.55 8.86 -11.46
C TYR A 295 29.05 8.72 -11.70
N ALA A 296 28.31 8.37 -10.65
CA ALA A 296 26.85 8.33 -10.69
C ALA A 296 26.25 8.77 -9.36
N LYS A 297 25.00 9.22 -9.42
CA LYS A 297 24.23 9.54 -8.23
C LYS A 297 23.75 8.26 -7.58
N CYS A 298 24.27 7.94 -6.40
CA CYS A 298 23.84 6.78 -5.64
C CYS A 298 22.32 6.84 -5.40
N PRO A 299 21.54 5.80 -5.79
CA PRO A 299 20.09 5.82 -5.64
C PRO A 299 19.63 5.79 -4.18
N VAL A 300 20.53 5.43 -3.25
CA VAL A 300 20.26 5.33 -1.82
C VAL A 300 20.65 6.63 -1.10
N CYS A 301 21.94 6.96 -0.99
CA CYS A 301 22.42 8.13 -0.24
C CYS A 301 22.29 9.45 -1.02
N LYS A 302 22.02 9.40 -2.33
CA LYS A 302 21.88 10.55 -3.23
C LYS A 302 23.15 11.37 -3.46
N GLN A 303 24.30 10.94 -2.97
CA GLN A 303 25.60 11.53 -3.31
C GLN A 303 25.99 11.18 -4.75
N TYR A 304 26.66 12.12 -5.43
CA TYR A 304 27.24 11.90 -6.75
C TYR A 304 28.71 11.59 -6.54
N ASP A 305 29.10 10.36 -6.83
CA ASP A 305 30.40 9.82 -6.43
C ASP A 305 30.89 8.79 -7.45
N GLU A 306 32.17 8.43 -7.36
CA GLU A 306 32.78 7.43 -8.22
C GLU A 306 32.16 6.06 -7.96
N THR A 307 31.47 5.52 -8.97
CA THR A 307 30.73 4.25 -8.85
C THR A 307 31.57 3.05 -8.46
N ALA A 308 32.87 3.07 -8.79
CA ALA A 308 33.76 1.95 -8.49
C ALA A 308 34.18 1.88 -7.02
N THR A 309 34.20 3.02 -6.33
CA THR A 309 34.74 3.18 -4.97
C THR A 309 33.70 3.64 -3.95
N HIS A 310 32.48 3.98 -4.40
CA HIS A 310 31.42 4.50 -3.54
C HIS A 310 30.98 3.51 -2.44
N GLU A 311 31.27 3.85 -1.19
CA GLU A 311 30.78 3.15 -0.01
C GLU A 311 29.51 3.84 0.53
N CYS A 312 28.35 3.22 0.31
CA CYS A 312 27.08 3.78 0.77
C CYS A 312 26.83 3.42 2.24
N PHE A 313 26.93 4.38 3.14
CA PHE A 313 26.61 4.19 4.57
C PHE A 313 25.18 4.57 4.94
N VAL A 314 24.66 3.95 5.99
CA VAL A 314 23.38 4.30 6.61
C VAL A 314 23.49 5.70 7.22
N THR A 315 22.58 6.59 6.83
CA THR A 315 22.54 7.96 7.35
C THR A 315 21.35 8.19 8.28
N PRO A 316 21.51 8.99 9.35
CA PRO A 316 20.40 9.37 10.21
C PRO A 316 19.29 10.09 9.41
N PRO A 317 18.01 9.86 9.72
CA PRO A 317 16.93 10.59 9.10
C PRO A 317 16.96 12.06 9.54
N LYS A 318 16.52 12.97 8.66
CA LYS A 318 16.26 14.35 9.07
C LYS A 318 15.20 14.36 10.17
N ALA A 319 15.47 15.09 11.25
CA ALA A 319 14.49 15.34 12.30
C ALA A 319 13.30 16.09 11.70
N LYS A 320 12.09 15.64 12.00
CA LYS A 320 10.87 16.30 11.58
C LYS A 320 10.34 17.13 12.73
N GLU A 321 10.13 18.42 12.47
CA GLU A 321 9.47 19.32 13.41
C GLU A 321 8.01 19.52 13.00
N SER A 322 7.14 19.66 13.99
CA SER A 322 5.72 19.91 13.79
C SER A 322 5.19 20.71 14.97
N SER A 323 4.49 21.81 14.67
CA SER A 323 3.71 22.56 15.66
C SER A 323 2.26 22.05 15.76
N ALA A 324 1.92 20.95 15.09
CA ALA A 324 0.57 20.40 15.09
C ALA A 324 0.21 19.87 16.50
N PRO A 325 -0.95 20.24 17.05
CA PRO A 325 -1.39 19.75 18.35
C PRO A 325 -1.81 18.29 18.28
N TYR A 326 -1.77 17.62 19.43
CA TYR A 326 -2.25 16.26 19.57
C TYR A 326 -3.71 16.24 20.03
N VAL A 327 -4.49 15.38 19.39
CA VAL A 327 -5.86 15.04 19.79
C VAL A 327 -5.89 13.55 20.08
N TYR A 328 -6.31 13.16 21.27
CA TYR A 328 -6.49 11.77 21.66
C TYR A 328 -7.98 11.50 21.67
N TYR A 329 -8.43 10.40 21.08
CA TYR A 329 -9.86 10.13 20.97
C TYR A 329 -10.15 8.64 21.06
N ASP A 330 -11.39 8.34 21.42
CA ASP A 330 -11.94 6.99 21.52
C ASP A 330 -13.40 6.97 21.08
N PHE A 331 -13.81 5.91 20.37
CA PHE A 331 -15.19 5.72 19.94
C PHE A 331 -15.83 4.55 20.68
N GLU A 332 -17.01 4.83 21.21
CA GLU A 332 -17.89 3.79 21.71
C GLU A 332 -19.03 3.55 20.73
N THR A 333 -19.25 2.28 20.43
CA THR A 333 -20.21 1.84 19.41
C THR A 333 -21.32 0.98 20.00
N TYR A 334 -22.44 0.93 19.31
CA TYR A 334 -23.45 -0.11 19.50
C TYR A 334 -23.67 -0.84 18.17
N VAL A 335 -24.29 -2.01 18.25
CA VAL A 335 -24.68 -2.80 17.08
C VAL A 335 -26.13 -2.49 16.73
N ASP A 336 -26.38 -2.02 15.51
CA ASP A 336 -27.73 -1.75 15.04
C ASP A 336 -28.48 -3.04 14.63
N SER A 337 -29.76 -2.91 14.26
CA SER A 337 -30.60 -4.05 13.83
C SER A 337 -30.07 -4.76 12.58
N GLY A 338 -29.22 -4.10 11.79
CA GLY A 338 -28.53 -4.67 10.62
C GLY A 338 -27.21 -5.35 10.96
N LYS A 339 -26.89 -5.53 12.25
CA LYS A 339 -25.60 -6.05 12.75
C LYS A 339 -24.39 -5.20 12.34
N GLN A 340 -24.59 -3.89 12.13
CA GLN A 340 -23.50 -2.95 11.84
C GLN A 340 -23.10 -2.19 13.10
N HIS A 341 -21.80 -2.01 13.28
CA HIS A 341 -21.28 -1.14 14.34
C HIS A 341 -21.50 0.32 13.97
N ARG A 342 -22.21 1.05 14.83
CA ARG A 342 -22.47 2.48 14.71
C ARG A 342 -21.80 3.22 15.85
N VAL A 343 -21.06 4.30 15.54
CA VAL A 343 -20.49 5.18 16.57
C VAL A 343 -21.63 5.90 17.27
N HIS A 344 -21.67 5.81 18.59
CA HIS A 344 -22.69 6.45 19.43
C HIS A 344 -22.10 7.45 20.40
N LEU A 345 -20.92 7.20 20.96
CA LEU A 345 -20.22 8.15 21.81
C LEU A 345 -18.81 8.36 21.27
N VAL A 346 -18.39 9.62 21.21
CA VAL A 346 -17.01 9.99 20.91
C VAL A 346 -16.51 10.87 22.04
N THR A 347 -15.36 10.52 22.60
CA THR A 347 -14.63 11.42 23.50
C THR A 347 -13.29 11.79 22.87
N ALA A 348 -12.87 13.04 23.06
CA ALA A 348 -11.54 13.47 22.66
C ALA A 348 -10.94 14.49 23.63
N ALA A 349 -9.66 14.32 23.93
CA ALA A 349 -8.85 15.19 24.74
C ALA A 349 -7.68 15.75 23.93
N THR A 350 -7.28 16.99 24.20
CA THR A 350 -6.26 17.68 23.42
C THR A 350 -5.01 17.95 24.26
N SER A 351 -3.88 18.16 23.60
CA SER A 351 -2.65 18.61 24.25
C SER A 351 -1.79 19.46 23.31
N CYS A 352 -1.03 20.39 23.89
CA CYS A 352 0.05 21.10 23.22
C CYS A 352 1.34 21.00 24.04
N GLU A 353 2.48 21.16 23.39
CA GLU A 353 3.78 21.16 24.06
C GLU A 353 3.98 22.36 25.01
N ALA A 354 3.27 23.46 24.80
CA ALA A 354 3.44 24.72 25.54
C ALA A 354 2.62 24.80 26.85
N CYS A 355 1.69 23.87 27.11
CA CYS A 355 0.82 23.92 28.28
C CYS A 355 1.29 22.92 29.36
N PRO A 356 1.84 23.40 30.49
CA PRO A 356 2.32 22.55 31.58
C PRO A 356 1.23 22.01 32.52
N LYS A 357 -0.05 22.40 32.33
CA LYS A 357 -1.14 21.94 33.21
C LYS A 357 -1.44 20.45 32.99
N LEU A 358 -0.87 19.63 33.87
CA LEU A 358 -1.24 18.23 34.07
C LEU A 358 -2.69 18.16 34.55
N PHE A 359 -3.46 17.26 33.92
CA PHE A 359 -4.75 16.77 34.41
C PHE A 359 -4.50 15.92 35.69
N PRO A 360 -5.42 15.83 36.67
CA PRO A 360 -6.87 15.68 36.46
C PRO A 360 -7.72 16.93 36.73
N ARG A 361 -8.90 17.03 36.09
CA ARG A 361 -9.93 18.03 36.43
C ARG A 361 -10.60 17.70 37.78
N PRO A 362 -11.17 18.70 38.49
CA PRO A 362 -12.12 18.45 39.56
C PRO A 362 -13.32 17.64 39.04
N ARG A 363 -13.86 16.73 39.85
CA ARG A 363 -15.07 15.96 39.51
C ARG A 363 -16.24 16.90 39.19
N CYS A 364 -17.07 16.51 38.24
CA CYS A 364 -18.30 17.22 37.85
C CYS A 364 -19.12 17.55 39.10
N SER A 365 -19.46 18.82 39.32
CA SER A 365 -20.28 19.20 40.47
C SER A 365 -21.71 18.68 40.39
N ALA A 366 -22.21 18.34 39.19
CA ALA A 366 -23.57 17.85 38.98
C ALA A 366 -23.72 16.33 39.23
N CYS A 367 -22.74 15.52 38.86
CA CYS A 367 -22.85 14.06 38.91
C CYS A 367 -21.66 13.35 39.57
N GLY A 368 -20.61 14.08 39.97
CA GLY A 368 -19.39 13.54 40.54
C GLY A 368 -18.48 12.78 39.56
N GLY A 369 -18.78 12.77 38.26
CA GLY A 369 -18.00 12.09 37.21
C GLY A 369 -16.71 12.83 36.81
N LEU A 370 -15.89 12.22 35.94
CA LEU A 370 -14.57 12.73 35.53
C LEU A 370 -14.62 13.82 34.43
N HIS A 371 -15.79 14.41 34.21
CA HIS A 371 -16.09 15.36 33.14
C HIS A 371 -16.50 16.75 33.69
N SER A 372 -16.57 17.77 32.83
CA SER A 372 -17.07 19.10 33.21
C SER A 372 -18.59 19.13 33.28
N SER A 373 -19.19 20.05 34.03
CA SER A 373 -20.66 20.21 34.09
C SER A 373 -21.27 20.51 32.70
N ALA A 374 -20.52 21.16 31.80
CA ALA A 374 -20.91 21.37 30.40
C ALA A 374 -20.99 20.04 29.61
N ASN A 375 -20.14 19.06 29.95
CA ASN A 375 -20.07 17.75 29.31
C ASN A 375 -20.91 16.68 30.05
N CYS A 376 -21.68 17.06 31.08
CA CYS A 376 -22.45 16.11 31.89
C CYS A 376 -23.70 15.61 31.15
N ILE A 377 -23.76 14.30 30.90
CA ILE A 377 -24.92 13.63 30.25
C ILE A 377 -25.93 13.04 31.24
N ALA A 378 -25.69 13.16 32.54
CA ALA A 378 -26.65 12.77 33.56
C ALA A 378 -27.92 13.64 33.41
N GLY A 379 -29.05 13.02 33.03
CA GLY A 379 -30.33 13.69 32.80
C GLY A 379 -30.62 14.10 31.35
N ARG A 380 -29.73 13.81 30.39
CA ARG A 380 -29.97 14.04 28.95
C ARG A 380 -30.67 12.85 28.30
N ASN A 381 -31.52 13.09 27.31
CA ASN A 381 -32.13 12.05 26.50
C ASN A 381 -31.19 11.69 25.34
N LEU A 382 -30.46 10.58 25.47
CA LEU A 382 -29.46 10.15 24.49
C LEU A 382 -30.04 9.85 23.10
N ALA A 383 -31.36 9.64 22.99
CA ALA A 383 -32.01 9.42 21.70
C ALA A 383 -32.27 10.72 20.90
N LEU A 384 -32.24 11.89 21.55
CA LEU A 384 -32.65 13.18 20.96
C LEU A 384 -31.58 14.28 21.05
N ASP A 385 -30.69 14.22 22.04
CA ASP A 385 -29.81 15.35 22.37
C ASP A 385 -28.48 15.35 21.60
N PHE A 386 -28.45 16.07 20.47
CA PHE A 386 -27.21 16.44 19.80
C PHE A 386 -26.52 17.58 20.58
N THR A 387 -25.60 17.25 21.48
CA THR A 387 -24.87 18.28 22.26
C THR A 387 -23.38 18.30 21.93
N SER A 388 -22.98 19.25 21.09
CA SER A 388 -21.59 19.65 20.86
C SER A 388 -21.13 20.58 21.99
N CYS A 389 -20.77 20.04 23.17
CA CYS A 389 -20.29 20.90 24.26
C CYS A 389 -18.76 21.03 24.26
N VAL A 390 -18.33 22.23 23.87
CA VAL A 390 -16.98 22.77 24.00
C VAL A 390 -16.74 23.12 25.46
N SER A 391 -15.63 22.68 26.06
CA SER A 391 -15.24 23.22 27.39
C SER A 391 -13.86 23.90 27.45
N HIS A 392 -13.96 25.13 27.98
CA HIS A 392 -13.02 26.20 28.37
C HIS A 392 -12.41 27.11 27.30
N ASN A 393 -12.57 28.43 27.53
CA ASN A 393 -12.12 29.55 26.72
C ASN A 393 -10.80 30.20 27.22
N ASP A 394 -10.28 29.83 28.39
CA ASP A 394 -9.21 30.65 29.01
C ASP A 394 -7.78 30.09 28.82
N CYS A 395 -7.57 29.23 27.83
CA CYS A 395 -6.21 28.99 27.31
C CYS A 395 -6.02 29.77 26.02
N ALA A 396 -5.00 30.64 25.96
CA ALA A 396 -4.58 31.30 24.73
C ALA A 396 -4.26 30.32 23.57
N CYS A 397 -4.10 29.02 23.89
CA CYS A 397 -3.84 27.93 22.96
C CYS A 397 -5.09 27.36 22.24
N GLY A 398 -6.32 27.69 22.65
CA GLY A 398 -7.55 27.21 22.00
C GLY A 398 -7.85 25.71 22.14
N MET A 399 -7.19 25.00 23.08
CA MET A 399 -7.38 23.57 23.33
C MET A 399 -8.74 23.27 23.95
N ARG A 400 -9.45 22.29 23.39
CA ARG A 400 -10.84 21.93 23.76
C ARG A 400 -10.94 20.41 23.92
N GLU A 401 -11.67 19.97 24.94
CA GLU A 401 -12.22 18.61 24.94
C GLU A 401 -13.44 18.57 24.02
N PHE A 402 -13.68 17.38 23.49
CA PHE A 402 -14.85 17.10 22.68
C PHE A 402 -15.55 15.87 23.24
N VAL A 403 -16.85 16.00 23.42
CA VAL A 403 -17.74 14.86 23.71
C VAL A 403 -18.95 15.03 22.80
N SER A 404 -19.32 13.96 22.12
CA SER A 404 -20.58 13.90 21.39
C SER A 404 -21.22 12.54 21.61
N VAL A 405 -22.52 12.54 21.85
CA VAL A 405 -23.34 11.33 21.96
C VAL A 405 -24.48 11.41 20.95
N GLY A 406 -24.83 10.26 20.37
CA GLY A 406 -25.88 10.11 19.36
C GLY A 406 -25.37 9.59 18.01
N PRO A 407 -26.29 9.36 17.04
CA PRO A 407 -26.01 8.69 15.77
C PRO A 407 -25.10 9.48 14.82
N HIS A 408 -24.93 10.78 15.03
CA HIS A 408 -24.11 11.69 14.21
C HIS A 408 -22.80 12.08 14.91
N SER A 409 -22.38 11.35 15.94
CA SER A 409 -21.20 11.70 16.73
C SER A 409 -19.90 11.68 15.93
N ILE A 410 -19.80 10.79 14.93
CA ILE A 410 -18.62 10.71 14.06
C ILE A 410 -18.51 11.93 13.12
N ASP A 411 -19.64 12.38 12.56
CA ASP A 411 -19.74 13.59 11.74
C ASP A 411 -19.39 14.84 12.56
N ALA A 412 -19.97 14.94 13.77
CA ALA A 412 -19.70 16.01 14.71
C ALA A 412 -18.22 16.07 15.07
N PHE A 413 -17.60 14.92 15.35
CA PHE A 413 -16.18 14.81 15.66
C PHE A 413 -15.28 15.29 14.52
N TYR A 414 -15.53 14.85 13.29
CA TYR A 414 -14.72 15.28 12.15
C TYR A 414 -14.91 16.76 11.82
N CYS A 415 -16.14 17.26 11.91
CA CYS A 415 -16.45 18.69 11.74
C CYS A 415 -15.76 19.54 12.81
N TRP A 416 -15.76 19.09 14.07
CA TRP A 416 -15.03 19.73 15.16
C TRP A 416 -13.51 19.72 14.90
N LEU A 417 -12.92 18.57 14.55
CA LEU A 417 -11.50 18.47 14.24
C LEU A 417 -11.07 19.47 13.15
N THR A 418 -11.81 19.52 12.05
CA THR A 418 -11.45 20.37 10.90
C THR A 418 -11.75 21.85 11.11
N SER A 419 -12.76 22.18 11.93
CA SER A 419 -13.10 23.57 12.26
C SER A 419 -12.19 24.19 13.32
N VAL A 420 -11.79 23.42 14.33
CA VAL A 420 -10.90 23.86 15.40
C VAL A 420 -9.44 23.86 14.93
N PHE A 421 -8.99 22.80 14.27
CA PHE A 421 -7.59 22.62 13.87
C PHE A 421 -7.36 22.98 12.40
N LYS A 422 -7.66 24.23 12.01
CA LYS A 422 -7.50 24.72 10.62
C LYS A 422 -6.06 24.68 10.10
N GLN A 423 -5.07 24.67 10.99
CA GLN A 423 -3.64 24.51 10.66
C GLN A 423 -3.22 23.03 10.58
N GLY A 424 -4.07 22.10 11.01
CA GLY A 424 -3.81 20.67 11.11
C GLY A 424 -3.62 20.19 12.54
N ALA A 425 -3.76 18.89 12.75
CA ALA A 425 -3.56 18.20 14.03
C ALA A 425 -3.16 16.74 13.81
N ILE A 426 -2.59 16.12 14.84
CA ILE A 426 -2.32 14.68 14.89
C ILE A 426 -3.31 14.04 15.86
N ALA A 427 -4.29 13.33 15.31
CA ALA A 427 -5.30 12.60 16.05
C ALA A 427 -4.81 11.16 16.32
N ILE A 428 -4.90 10.70 17.57
CA ILE A 428 -4.36 9.43 18.04
C ILE A 428 -5.46 8.64 18.75
N ALA A 429 -5.75 7.44 18.26
CA ALA A 429 -6.59 6.45 18.96
C ALA A 429 -5.72 5.30 19.50
N HIS A 430 -6.30 4.46 20.35
CA HIS A 430 -5.68 3.21 20.78
C HIS A 430 -6.27 2.02 20.04
N ASN A 431 -5.44 1.22 19.37
CA ASN A 431 -5.89 0.14 18.50
C ASN A 431 -6.79 0.62 17.33
N GLY A 432 -6.73 1.91 16.99
CA GLY A 432 -7.54 2.51 15.95
C GLY A 432 -7.29 1.89 14.57
N SER A 433 -6.10 1.36 14.31
CA SER A 433 -5.76 0.71 13.03
C SER A 433 -6.55 -0.58 12.77
N ALA A 434 -7.12 -1.19 13.81
CA ALA A 434 -7.97 -2.36 13.70
C ALA A 434 -9.47 -2.05 13.87
N TYR A 435 -9.82 -0.85 14.36
CA TYR A 435 -11.18 -0.48 14.74
C TYR A 435 -11.56 0.96 14.35
N ASP A 436 -11.31 1.97 15.20
CA ASP A 436 -11.84 3.34 15.07
C ASP A 436 -11.56 4.00 13.73
N ALA A 437 -10.36 3.76 13.19
CA ALA A 437 -9.95 4.37 11.93
C ALA A 437 -10.76 3.83 10.74
N PHE A 438 -11.29 2.60 10.81
CA PHE A 438 -12.18 2.06 9.77
C PHE A 438 -13.57 2.70 9.83
N LEU A 439 -14.11 2.92 11.03
CA LEU A 439 -15.39 3.62 11.19
C LEU A 439 -15.30 5.04 10.62
N LEU A 440 -14.21 5.74 10.96
CA LEU A 440 -13.96 7.07 10.43
C LEU A 440 -13.70 7.06 8.92
N LEU A 441 -12.88 6.15 8.40
CA LEU A 441 -12.65 6.01 6.96
C LEU A 441 -13.96 5.80 6.20
N GLY A 442 -14.84 4.94 6.71
CA GLY A 442 -16.16 4.71 6.13
C GLY A 442 -16.99 5.99 6.05
N ALA A 443 -17.06 6.77 7.12
CA ALA A 443 -17.77 8.05 7.12
C ALA A 443 -17.13 9.07 6.14
N LEU A 444 -15.80 9.15 6.09
CA LEU A 444 -15.08 10.05 5.19
C LEU A 444 -15.32 9.71 3.71
N LEU A 445 -15.35 8.43 3.36
CA LEU A 445 -15.65 7.97 2.00
C LEU A 445 -17.12 8.18 1.63
N ASN A 446 -18.03 8.15 2.60
CA ASN A 446 -19.47 8.39 2.41
C ASN A 446 -19.86 9.88 2.43
N GLY A 447 -18.94 10.78 2.06
CA GLY A 447 -19.25 12.19 1.82
C GLY A 447 -18.96 13.15 2.97
N LEU A 448 -18.45 12.68 4.12
CA LEU A 448 -18.05 13.55 5.23
C LEU A 448 -16.80 14.39 4.90
N ALA A 449 -15.91 13.86 4.05
CA ALA A 449 -14.68 14.56 3.65
C ALA A 449 -14.83 15.31 2.33
N LYS A 450 -14.25 16.50 2.24
CA LYS A 450 -14.14 17.26 0.96
C LYS A 450 -13.10 16.66 0.02
N LYS A 451 -12.08 16.01 0.59
CA LYS A 451 -10.97 15.40 -0.13
C LYS A 451 -10.87 13.93 0.25
N LYS A 452 -10.43 13.13 -0.71
CA LYS A 452 -10.15 11.72 -0.49
C LYS A 452 -9.09 11.50 0.60
N PRO A 453 -9.34 10.62 1.58
CA PRO A 453 -8.34 10.23 2.57
C PRO A 453 -7.14 9.53 1.92
N GLN A 454 -5.93 9.91 2.31
CA GLN A 454 -4.71 9.16 2.04
C GLN A 454 -4.55 8.08 3.10
N VAL A 455 -4.40 6.83 2.70
CA VAL A 455 -4.37 5.69 3.61
C VAL A 455 -3.16 4.81 3.33
N ILE A 456 -2.61 4.20 4.38
CA ILE A 456 -1.60 3.16 4.27
C ILE A 456 -2.05 1.98 5.12
N PHE A 457 -2.16 0.82 4.48
CA PHE A 457 -2.49 -0.43 5.15
C PHE A 457 -1.26 -1.30 5.39
N GLN A 458 -1.35 -2.15 6.40
CA GLN A 458 -0.47 -3.30 6.58
C GLN A 458 -1.35 -4.52 6.82
N ASN A 459 -1.51 -5.35 5.79
CA ASN A 459 -2.56 -6.37 5.74
C ASN A 459 -3.93 -5.71 6.02
N SER A 460 -4.74 -6.30 6.90
CA SER A 460 -6.07 -5.80 7.27
C SER A 460 -6.07 -4.68 8.32
N ARG A 461 -4.97 -3.94 8.51
CA ARG A 461 -4.88 -2.84 9.50
C ARG A 461 -4.59 -1.52 8.79
N LEU A 462 -5.34 -0.48 9.14
CA LEU A 462 -5.17 0.89 8.65
C LEU A 462 -4.09 1.60 9.48
N MET A 463 -2.83 1.49 9.06
CA MET A 463 -1.67 1.95 9.82
C MET A 463 -1.53 3.47 9.86
N TYR A 464 -2.05 4.15 8.85
CA TYR A 464 -1.98 5.59 8.70
C TYR A 464 -3.16 6.06 7.87
N MET A 465 -3.77 7.15 8.30
CA MET A 465 -4.77 7.87 7.52
C MET A 465 -4.52 9.37 7.62
N LYS A 466 -4.61 10.09 6.51
CA LYS A 466 -4.57 11.54 6.49
C LYS A 466 -5.70 12.05 5.62
N CYS A 467 -6.50 12.94 6.19
CA CYS A 467 -7.58 13.60 5.48
C CYS A 467 -7.53 15.09 5.79
N ASP A 468 -7.67 15.92 4.74
CA ASP A 468 -7.45 17.36 4.82
C ASP A 468 -6.07 17.71 5.43
N LYS A 469 -6.04 18.33 6.62
CA LYS A 469 -4.83 18.63 7.39
C LYS A 469 -4.70 17.80 8.66
N ILE A 470 -5.58 16.82 8.86
CA ILE A 470 -5.60 15.96 10.05
C ILE A 470 -4.89 14.65 9.72
N THR A 471 -3.95 14.27 10.59
CA THR A 471 -3.25 12.99 10.51
C THR A 471 -3.75 12.08 11.61
N PHE A 472 -4.28 10.92 11.25
CA PHE A 472 -4.76 9.90 12.19
C PHE A 472 -3.70 8.83 12.39
N LYS A 473 -3.39 8.54 13.65
CA LYS A 473 -2.39 7.55 14.08
C LYS A 473 -2.97 6.62 15.13
N ASP A 474 -2.33 5.47 15.27
CA ASP A 474 -2.64 4.48 16.28
C ASP A 474 -1.48 4.42 17.29
N SER A 475 -1.78 4.63 18.56
CA SER A 475 -0.80 4.51 19.64
C SER A 475 -0.24 3.09 19.77
N LEU A 476 -1.00 2.06 19.40
CA LEU A 476 -0.57 0.65 19.47
C LEU A 476 0.59 0.36 18.49
N ASN A 477 0.76 1.17 17.45
CA ASN A 477 1.91 1.09 16.54
C ASN A 477 3.22 1.56 17.19
N PHE A 478 3.14 2.22 18.35
CA PHE A 478 4.28 2.73 19.13
C PHE A 478 4.40 2.03 20.49
N ILE A 479 3.27 1.79 21.15
CA ILE A 479 3.16 1.25 22.50
C ILE A 479 2.35 -0.05 22.39
N PRO A 480 2.99 -1.21 22.09
CA PRO A 480 2.31 -2.45 21.70
C PRO A 480 1.77 -3.25 22.90
N ILE A 481 1.04 -2.57 23.80
CA ILE A 481 0.38 -3.16 24.97
C ILE A 481 -1.04 -2.60 25.06
N GLY A 482 -1.94 -3.31 25.74
CA GLY A 482 -3.30 -2.83 25.96
C GLY A 482 -3.34 -1.59 26.86
N LEU A 483 -4.32 -0.70 26.63
CA LEU A 483 -4.47 0.57 27.33
C LEU A 483 -4.44 0.45 28.87
N ALA A 484 -5.04 -0.60 29.43
CA ALA A 484 -5.04 -0.89 30.88
C ALA A 484 -3.62 -1.02 31.47
N GLN A 485 -2.63 -1.37 30.66
CA GLN A 485 -1.24 -1.56 31.09
C GLN A 485 -0.41 -0.27 31.05
N PHE A 486 -0.90 0.81 30.41
CA PHE A 486 -0.19 2.08 30.28
C PHE A 486 0.25 2.67 31.63
N PRO A 487 -0.60 2.73 32.67
CA PRO A 487 -0.22 3.34 33.95
C PRO A 487 0.98 2.67 34.60
N LYS A 488 0.99 1.33 34.59
CA LYS A 488 2.09 0.52 35.14
C LYS A 488 3.34 0.59 34.25
N ALA A 489 3.18 0.46 32.93
CA ALA A 489 4.29 0.41 31.99
C ALA A 489 5.04 1.75 31.88
N LEU A 490 4.33 2.88 31.97
CA LEU A 490 4.89 4.23 31.80
C LEU A 490 5.06 5.00 33.12
N GLY A 491 4.63 4.41 34.24
CA GLY A 491 4.72 5.02 35.57
C GLY A 491 3.84 6.27 35.72
N LEU A 492 2.56 6.19 35.33
CA LEU A 492 1.61 7.32 35.37
C LEU A 492 0.97 7.56 36.76
N GLY A 493 1.39 6.81 37.79
CA GLY A 493 0.79 6.85 39.14
C GLY A 493 -0.48 6.00 39.27
N THR A 494 -1.02 5.90 40.48
CA THR A 494 -2.16 5.02 40.83
C THR A 494 -3.55 5.62 40.56
N GLN A 495 -3.63 6.90 40.17
CA GLN A 495 -4.90 7.62 40.01
C GLN A 495 -5.59 7.36 38.66
N LEU A 496 -4.88 6.77 37.70
CA LEU A 496 -5.37 6.45 36.37
C LEU A 496 -5.40 4.92 36.21
N THR A 497 -6.54 4.29 36.49
CA THR A 497 -6.76 2.85 36.29
C THR A 497 -7.94 2.64 35.35
N LYS A 498 -7.78 1.84 34.31
CA LYS A 498 -8.90 1.52 33.41
C LYS A 498 -10.00 0.77 34.19
N GLY A 499 -11.23 1.27 34.13
CA GLY A 499 -12.41 0.60 34.69
C GLY A 499 -12.99 -0.47 33.76
N ASP A 500 -13.99 -1.20 34.24
CA ASP A 500 -14.76 -2.19 33.47
C ASP A 500 -16.14 -1.62 33.10
N PHE A 501 -16.67 -1.97 31.93
CA PHE A 501 -17.96 -1.44 31.44
C PHE A 501 -18.86 -2.55 30.84
N PRO A 502 -20.19 -2.52 31.06
CA PRO A 502 -21.10 -3.55 30.58
C PRO A 502 -21.40 -3.45 29.07
N HIS A 503 -20.49 -3.91 28.22
CA HIS A 503 -20.59 -3.79 26.76
C HIS A 503 -21.83 -4.44 26.15
N VAL A 504 -22.31 -5.57 26.70
CA VAL A 504 -23.53 -6.25 26.21
C VAL A 504 -24.80 -5.51 26.64
N PHE A 505 -24.74 -4.81 27.78
CA PHE A 505 -25.83 -3.97 28.28
C PHE A 505 -25.99 -2.67 27.47
N ASN A 506 -24.96 -2.26 26.70
CA ASN A 506 -25.02 -1.08 25.84
C ASN A 506 -25.93 -1.31 24.64
N GLN A 507 -27.23 -1.14 24.86
CA GLN A 507 -28.28 -1.22 23.85
C GLN A 507 -29.18 0.01 23.94
N PRO A 508 -29.80 0.44 22.81
CA PRO A 508 -30.67 1.62 22.78
C PRO A 508 -31.77 1.65 23.86
N GLN A 509 -32.29 0.48 24.24
CA GLN A 509 -33.35 0.33 25.24
C GLN A 509 -32.86 0.62 26.66
N ASN A 510 -31.55 0.48 26.92
CA ASN A 510 -30.93 0.69 28.23
C ASN A 510 -30.29 2.08 28.36
N TRP A 511 -30.31 2.89 27.30
CA TRP A 511 -29.85 4.28 27.36
C TRP A 511 -30.77 5.09 28.28
N GLY A 512 -30.22 5.69 29.33
CA GLY A 512 -30.99 6.34 30.40
C GLY A 512 -31.38 5.42 31.57
N TYR A 513 -30.94 4.16 31.59
CA TYR A 513 -31.19 3.26 32.71
C TYR A 513 -30.55 3.79 34.01
N VAL A 514 -31.36 3.81 35.08
CA VAL A 514 -30.95 4.09 36.45
C VAL A 514 -31.54 3.01 37.35
N GLY A 515 -30.69 2.17 37.95
CA GLY A 515 -31.13 1.01 38.74
C GLY A 515 -29.95 0.24 39.32
N PRO A 516 -30.13 -1.00 39.78
CA PRO A 516 -29.02 -1.85 40.25
C PRO A 516 -27.97 -2.14 39.16
N TYR A 517 -26.76 -2.50 39.57
CA TYR A 517 -25.73 -3.00 38.66
C TYR A 517 -26.20 -4.28 37.95
N CYS A 518 -25.89 -4.42 36.66
CA CYS A 518 -26.23 -5.59 35.86
C CYS A 518 -25.35 -6.80 36.20
N SER A 519 -25.77 -7.99 35.76
CA SER A 519 -25.02 -9.23 35.97
C SER A 519 -23.68 -9.22 35.24
N ILE A 520 -22.74 -10.06 35.69
CA ILE A 520 -21.41 -10.18 35.07
C ILE A 520 -21.48 -10.56 33.58
N ASP A 521 -22.49 -11.33 33.16
CA ASP A 521 -22.69 -11.71 31.75
C ASP A 521 -22.85 -10.49 30.83
N MET A 522 -23.30 -9.37 31.38
CA MET A 522 -23.49 -8.12 30.64
C MET A 522 -22.19 -7.35 30.36
N TYR A 523 -21.09 -7.71 31.03
CA TYR A 523 -19.75 -7.14 30.82
C TYR A 523 -18.99 -7.79 29.66
N GLY A 524 -19.47 -8.94 29.19
CA GLY A 524 -18.83 -9.68 28.11
C GLY A 524 -17.50 -10.32 28.54
N GLY A 525 -17.08 -11.34 27.80
CA GLY A 525 -15.79 -12.03 28.03
C GLY A 525 -15.92 -13.54 28.21
N LYS A 526 -14.80 -14.25 28.02
CA LYS A 526 -14.65 -15.67 28.35
C LYS A 526 -14.28 -15.79 29.83
N LYS A 527 -14.77 -16.82 30.56
CA LYS A 527 -14.36 -17.10 31.94
C LYS A 527 -12.82 -17.21 32.03
N ASN A 528 -12.18 -16.16 32.55
CA ASN A 528 -10.73 -15.99 32.65
C ASN A 528 -10.41 -15.12 33.89
N LYS A 529 -9.13 -14.80 34.15
CA LYS A 529 -8.73 -13.94 35.28
C LYS A 529 -9.43 -12.57 35.33
N GLN A 530 -9.85 -12.03 34.17
CA GLN A 530 -10.58 -10.77 34.11
C GLN A 530 -12.03 -10.93 34.60
N HIS A 531 -12.65 -12.09 34.36
CA HIS A 531 -13.97 -12.42 34.88
C HIS A 531 -13.97 -12.46 36.42
N ASP A 532 -12.97 -13.07 37.04
CA ASP A 532 -12.88 -13.11 38.51
C ASP A 532 -12.70 -11.71 39.11
N SER A 533 -11.86 -10.87 38.50
CA SER A 533 -11.69 -9.48 38.96
C SER A 533 -12.95 -8.63 38.82
N ILE A 534 -13.74 -8.85 37.75
CA ILE A 534 -15.01 -8.16 37.54
C ILE A 534 -16.03 -8.65 38.57
N ALA A 535 -16.08 -9.96 38.88
CA ALA A 535 -16.96 -10.51 39.89
C ALA A 535 -16.68 -9.92 41.28
N ASP A 536 -15.40 -9.89 41.68
CA ASP A 536 -14.96 -9.28 42.94
C ASP A 536 -15.28 -7.78 43.00
N TRP A 537 -15.18 -7.09 41.87
CA TRP A 537 -15.54 -5.67 41.77
C TRP A 537 -17.05 -5.44 41.84
N LEU A 538 -17.86 -6.26 41.14
CA LEU A 538 -19.33 -6.20 41.16
C LEU A 538 -19.89 -6.49 42.55
N ALA A 539 -19.31 -7.44 43.29
CA ALA A 539 -19.66 -7.70 44.68
C ALA A 539 -19.51 -6.44 45.56
N LYS A 540 -18.49 -5.61 45.29
CA LYS A 540 -18.28 -4.32 45.98
C LYS A 540 -19.24 -3.21 45.55
N GLN A 541 -20.01 -3.42 44.48
CA GLN A 541 -21.04 -2.49 44.01
C GLN A 541 -22.46 -2.90 44.44
N GLU A 542 -22.61 -4.01 45.16
CA GLU A 542 -23.91 -4.46 45.68
C GLU A 542 -24.56 -3.36 46.53
N GLY A 543 -25.86 -3.12 46.31
CA GLY A 543 -26.62 -2.05 46.96
C GLY A 543 -26.40 -0.63 46.41
N LYS A 544 -25.50 -0.43 45.45
CA LYS A 544 -25.30 0.88 44.78
C LYS A 544 -26.17 1.02 43.53
N VAL A 545 -26.46 2.27 43.18
CA VAL A 545 -27.20 2.61 41.96
C VAL A 545 -26.24 2.77 40.79
N PHE A 546 -26.46 2.00 39.73
CA PHE A 546 -25.85 2.13 38.43
C PHE A 546 -26.64 3.14 37.58
N ASN A 547 -25.94 4.15 37.07
CA ASN A 547 -26.48 5.11 36.11
C ASN A 547 -25.74 4.91 34.78
N PHE A 548 -26.44 4.33 33.79
CA PHE A 548 -25.81 3.93 32.53
C PHE A 548 -25.11 5.11 31.84
N ASN A 549 -25.79 6.26 31.72
CA ASN A 549 -25.25 7.41 31.02
C ASN A 549 -23.98 7.93 31.70
N LYS A 550 -24.00 8.02 33.04
CA LYS A 550 -22.83 8.46 33.80
C LYS A 550 -21.64 7.52 33.60
N GLU A 551 -21.84 6.22 33.82
CA GLU A 551 -20.78 5.22 33.73
C GLU A 551 -20.25 5.06 32.29
N TYR A 552 -21.13 5.20 31.28
CA TYR A 552 -20.77 5.15 29.86
C TYR A 552 -19.84 6.30 29.45
N LEU A 553 -20.15 7.53 29.88
CA LEU A 553 -19.29 8.67 29.62
C LEU A 553 -17.98 8.59 30.43
N ASP A 554 -18.07 8.26 31.73
CA ASP A 554 -16.89 8.21 32.59
C ASP A 554 -15.90 7.14 32.12
N TYR A 555 -16.37 5.97 31.66
CA TYR A 555 -15.55 4.92 31.08
C TYR A 555 -14.79 5.39 29.82
N CYS A 556 -15.50 5.90 28.81
CA CYS A 556 -14.86 6.33 27.56
C CYS A 556 -13.91 7.52 27.78
N LEU A 557 -14.29 8.46 28.66
CA LEU A 557 -13.42 9.59 28.99
C LEU A 557 -12.16 9.13 29.73
N GLN A 558 -12.27 8.16 30.64
CA GLN A 558 -11.13 7.59 31.33
C GLN A 558 -10.15 6.92 30.36
N ASP A 559 -10.65 6.17 29.38
CA ASP A 559 -9.82 5.58 28.33
C ASP A 559 -9.08 6.66 27.51
N THR A 560 -9.79 7.70 27.07
CA THR A 560 -9.19 8.84 26.36
C THR A 560 -8.12 9.56 27.21
N LEU A 561 -8.34 9.69 28.52
CA LEU A 561 -7.38 10.33 29.44
C LEU A 561 -6.14 9.46 29.68
N ILE A 562 -6.30 8.15 29.88
CA ILE A 562 -5.18 7.20 30.00
C ILE A 562 -4.35 7.22 28.72
N LEU A 563 -5.01 7.23 27.56
CA LEU A 563 -4.37 7.31 26.26
C LEU A 563 -3.55 8.60 26.12
N ARG A 564 -4.14 9.75 26.46
CA ARG A 564 -3.46 11.05 26.43
C ARG A 564 -2.23 11.07 27.32
N GLU A 565 -2.38 10.72 28.59
CA GLU A 565 -1.28 10.78 29.57
C GLU A 565 -0.16 9.77 29.23
N GLY A 566 -0.52 8.56 28.80
CA GLY A 566 0.45 7.58 28.35
C GLY A 566 1.21 8.03 27.10
N CYS A 567 0.52 8.54 26.08
CA CYS A 567 1.18 9.04 24.89
C CYS A 567 2.06 10.25 25.17
N LEU A 568 1.64 11.17 26.04
CA LEU A 568 2.44 12.33 26.45
C LEU A 568 3.69 11.91 27.21
N LYS A 569 3.55 10.99 28.18
CA LYS A 569 4.71 10.46 28.92
C LYS A 569 5.68 9.77 27.98
N TYR A 570 5.17 8.93 27.08
CA TYR A 570 5.98 8.26 26.06
C TYR A 570 6.71 9.25 25.15
N ALA A 571 6.00 10.24 24.58
CA ALA A 571 6.60 11.25 23.72
C ALA A 571 7.69 12.08 24.43
N ARG A 572 7.46 12.46 25.71
CA ARG A 572 8.47 13.15 26.54
C ARG A 572 9.71 12.28 26.73
N LEU A 573 9.55 11.02 27.13
CA LEU A 573 10.68 10.09 27.30
C LEU A 573 11.52 9.99 26.01
N ILE A 574 10.88 9.89 24.84
CA ILE A 574 11.60 9.84 23.56
C ILE A 574 12.31 11.18 23.27
N LYS A 575 11.63 12.31 23.47
CA LYS A 575 12.19 13.65 23.25
C LYS A 575 13.41 13.89 24.15
N ASP A 576 13.36 13.46 25.40
CA ASP A 576 14.45 13.57 26.37
C ASP A 576 15.66 12.71 25.97
N ILE A 577 15.43 11.50 25.44
CA ILE A 577 16.51 10.59 24.98
C ILE A 577 17.17 11.11 23.70
N CYS A 578 16.38 11.49 22.70
CA CYS A 578 16.87 11.65 21.32
C CYS A 578 16.60 13.01 20.66
N GLY A 579 15.83 13.89 21.29
CA GLY A 579 15.39 15.16 20.69
C GLY A 579 14.38 15.01 19.55
N LEU A 580 13.79 13.83 19.38
CA LEU A 580 12.81 13.55 18.33
C LEU A 580 11.40 13.47 18.92
N ASP A 581 10.43 14.00 18.18
CA ASP A 581 9.02 13.73 18.47
C ASP A 581 8.62 12.37 17.87
N ALA A 582 8.23 11.44 18.75
CA ALA A 582 7.87 10.07 18.39
C ALA A 582 6.75 10.00 17.33
N PHE A 583 5.68 10.79 17.51
CA PHE A 583 4.49 10.74 16.67
C PHE A 583 4.61 11.61 15.43
N VAL A 584 5.65 12.45 15.30
CA VAL A 584 5.95 13.19 14.06
C VAL A 584 6.98 12.45 13.21
N GLN A 585 8.02 11.89 13.85
CA GLN A 585 9.16 11.30 13.17
C GLN A 585 8.78 10.07 12.34
N SER A 586 7.99 9.16 12.93
CA SER A 586 7.65 7.84 12.37
C SER A 586 6.15 7.54 12.44
N ASN A 587 5.71 6.46 11.79
CA ASN A 587 4.37 5.88 11.92
C ASN A 587 4.36 4.58 12.75
N THR A 588 5.54 4.00 13.00
CA THR A 588 5.69 2.74 13.73
C THR A 588 6.89 2.78 14.66
N ILE A 589 6.85 1.96 15.72
CA ILE A 589 7.92 1.76 16.69
C ILE A 589 9.23 1.35 16.03
N ALA A 590 9.19 0.44 15.05
CA ALA A 590 10.39 0.01 14.34
C ALA A 590 11.04 1.14 13.52
N GLY A 591 10.23 2.02 12.92
CA GLY A 591 10.75 3.22 12.25
C GLY A 591 11.32 4.24 13.23
N LEU A 592 10.72 4.37 14.41
CA LEU A 592 11.21 5.27 15.45
C LEU A 592 12.49 4.74 16.09
N ALA A 593 12.56 3.45 16.42
CA ALA A 593 13.74 2.79 16.97
C ALA A 593 14.95 2.94 16.02
N MET A 594 14.75 2.77 14.71
CA MET A 594 15.80 3.02 13.72
C MET A 594 16.25 4.49 13.70
N ALA A 595 15.32 5.44 13.80
CA ALA A 595 15.66 6.86 13.86
C ALA A 595 16.47 7.18 15.13
N VAL A 596 16.07 6.65 16.28
CA VAL A 596 16.79 6.85 17.54
C VAL A 596 18.16 6.18 17.51
N PHE A 597 18.25 4.93 17.04
CA PHE A 597 19.52 4.23 16.87
C PHE A 597 20.48 5.02 15.98
N THR A 598 20.05 5.39 14.77
CA THR A 598 20.89 6.10 13.81
C THR A 598 21.27 7.52 14.23
N THR A 599 20.45 8.19 15.06
CA THR A 599 20.71 9.56 15.52
C THR A 599 21.54 9.62 16.81
N LYS A 600 21.40 8.65 17.73
CA LYS A 600 22.02 8.72 19.06
C LYS A 600 23.07 7.65 19.35
N PHE A 601 22.98 6.48 18.74
CA PHE A 601 23.78 5.32 19.13
C PHE A 601 24.71 4.82 18.02
N MET A 602 24.47 5.21 16.77
CA MET A 602 25.28 4.82 15.63
C MET A 602 26.33 5.89 15.33
N GLU A 603 27.58 5.49 15.27
CA GLU A 603 28.67 6.35 14.81
C GLU A 603 28.59 6.59 13.29
N PRO A 604 28.94 7.78 12.79
CA PRO A 604 28.95 8.06 11.36
C PRO A 604 29.79 7.06 10.57
N ASN A 605 29.30 6.66 9.39
CA ASN A 605 30.02 5.78 8.43
C ASN A 605 30.44 4.41 8.98
N THR A 606 29.76 3.89 10.01
CA THR A 606 30.08 2.55 10.56
C THR A 606 29.22 1.42 10.00
N LEU A 607 28.05 1.74 9.46
CA LEU A 607 27.10 0.75 8.98
C LEU A 607 26.85 0.92 7.47
N GLY A 608 27.37 -0.01 6.66
CA GLY A 608 27.13 -0.05 5.22
C GLY A 608 25.69 -0.41 4.86
N VAL A 609 25.15 0.21 3.81
CA VAL A 609 23.87 -0.18 3.20
C VAL A 609 24.11 -1.40 2.32
N ILE A 610 23.55 -2.53 2.72
CA ILE A 610 23.65 -3.76 1.95
C ILE A 610 22.46 -3.83 1.00
N SER A 611 22.72 -3.66 -0.30
CA SER A 611 21.72 -3.93 -1.32
C SER A 611 21.36 -5.41 -1.28
N ARG A 612 20.07 -5.72 -1.17
CA ARG A 612 19.55 -7.10 -1.34
C ARG A 612 19.65 -7.61 -2.78
N ARG A 613 20.10 -6.76 -3.70
CA ARG A 613 20.29 -7.10 -5.10
C ARG A 613 21.73 -7.46 -5.33
N SER A 614 21.98 -8.76 -5.50
CA SER A 614 23.09 -9.22 -6.34
C SER A 614 22.73 -8.97 -7.80
N ASP A 615 23.72 -8.68 -8.64
CA ASP A 615 23.53 -8.72 -10.09
C ASP A 615 23.07 -10.14 -10.47
N VAL A 616 21.96 -10.23 -11.20
CA VAL A 616 21.30 -11.51 -11.50
C VAL A 616 21.95 -12.11 -12.73
N GLN A 617 23.05 -12.83 -12.52
CA GLN A 617 23.68 -13.65 -13.55
C GLN A 617 23.19 -15.11 -13.46
N SER A 618 23.03 -15.76 -14.61
CA SER A 618 22.71 -17.18 -14.63
C SER A 618 23.84 -18.01 -14.00
N HIS A 619 23.52 -19.16 -13.40
CA HIS A 619 24.54 -20.07 -12.86
C HIS A 619 25.59 -20.45 -13.92
N LYS A 620 25.15 -20.68 -15.17
CA LYS A 620 26.05 -20.98 -16.30
C LYS A 620 27.01 -19.82 -16.60
N ALA A 621 26.51 -18.58 -16.62
CA ALA A 621 27.34 -17.38 -16.79
C ALA A 621 28.39 -17.27 -15.69
N ARG A 622 28.00 -17.47 -14.44
CA ARG A 622 28.91 -17.41 -13.27
C ARG A 622 29.99 -18.48 -13.34
N CYS A 623 29.64 -19.73 -13.65
CA CYS A 623 30.63 -20.79 -13.84
C CYS A 623 31.62 -20.47 -14.97
N TRP A 624 31.13 -19.96 -16.10
CA TRP A 624 31.98 -19.57 -17.22
C TRP A 624 32.95 -18.44 -16.86
N LEU A 625 32.45 -17.38 -16.24
CA LEU A 625 33.26 -16.23 -15.83
C LEU A 625 34.26 -16.60 -14.72
N ALA A 626 33.85 -17.42 -13.75
CA ALA A 626 34.74 -17.90 -12.69
C ALA A 626 35.87 -18.77 -13.25
N HIS A 627 35.57 -19.64 -14.21
CA HIS A 627 36.58 -20.42 -14.92
C HIS A 627 37.59 -19.50 -15.61
N LEU A 628 37.13 -18.57 -16.45
CA LEU A 628 38.00 -17.63 -17.15
C LEU A 628 38.81 -16.77 -16.17
N ASN A 629 38.20 -16.33 -15.07
CA ASN A 629 38.89 -15.54 -14.07
C ASN A 629 40.07 -16.33 -13.45
N ALA A 630 39.88 -17.62 -13.18
CA ALA A 630 40.91 -18.48 -12.62
C ALA A 630 41.98 -18.89 -13.64
N THR A 631 41.60 -19.19 -14.88
CA THR A 631 42.51 -19.78 -15.89
C THR A 631 43.22 -18.75 -16.76
N GLU A 632 42.55 -17.65 -17.12
CA GLU A 632 43.05 -16.69 -18.10
C GLU A 632 43.34 -15.31 -17.50
N PHE A 633 42.56 -14.87 -16.51
CA PHE A 633 42.65 -13.52 -15.96
C PHE A 633 43.28 -13.44 -14.56
N GLY A 634 43.72 -14.56 -13.98
CA GLY A 634 44.47 -14.58 -12.70
C GLY A 634 43.75 -13.90 -11.53
N GLY A 635 42.41 -13.95 -11.49
CA GLY A 635 41.59 -13.38 -10.41
C GLY A 635 41.19 -11.91 -10.59
N ARG A 636 41.70 -11.20 -11.61
CA ARG A 636 41.48 -9.74 -11.78
C ARG A 636 40.16 -9.35 -12.47
N LEU A 637 39.41 -10.33 -12.98
CA LEU A 637 38.16 -10.05 -13.69
C LEU A 637 37.11 -9.47 -12.74
N ARG A 638 36.47 -8.36 -13.14
CA ARG A 638 35.30 -7.80 -12.46
C ARG A 638 34.04 -8.49 -12.93
N THR A 639 33.29 -9.08 -12.00
CA THR A 639 32.06 -9.84 -12.25
C THR A 639 31.03 -9.55 -11.15
N ALA A 640 29.83 -10.11 -11.27
CA ALA A 640 28.83 -10.08 -10.19
C ALA A 640 29.37 -10.61 -8.85
N ASP A 641 30.41 -11.47 -8.87
CA ASP A 641 31.02 -12.09 -7.68
C ASP A 641 32.34 -11.43 -7.23
N SER A 642 32.87 -10.48 -8.01
CA SER A 642 34.17 -9.86 -7.78
C SER A 642 34.10 -8.34 -8.02
N GLY A 643 33.59 -7.60 -7.03
CA GLY A 643 33.53 -6.13 -7.07
C GLY A 643 32.42 -5.55 -7.96
N GLY A 644 31.43 -6.38 -8.34
CA GLY A 644 30.25 -5.99 -9.12
C GLY A 644 30.48 -5.92 -10.63
N GLU A 645 29.40 -6.07 -11.42
CA GLU A 645 29.45 -5.92 -12.88
C GLU A 645 29.89 -4.51 -13.29
N ALA A 646 30.79 -4.43 -14.27
CA ALA A 646 31.24 -3.16 -14.81
C ALA A 646 30.23 -2.54 -15.79
N PHE A 647 30.34 -1.24 -16.02
CA PHE A 647 29.59 -0.55 -17.07
C PHE A 647 30.49 -0.30 -18.29
N ALA A 648 30.02 -0.68 -19.48
CA ALA A 648 30.65 -0.36 -20.75
C ALA A 648 29.60 0.18 -21.73
N MET A 649 29.88 1.32 -22.37
CA MET A 649 28.96 1.99 -23.31
C MET A 649 27.54 2.20 -22.76
N GLY A 650 27.44 2.60 -21.48
CA GLY A 650 26.18 2.94 -20.83
C GLY A 650 25.31 1.76 -20.42
N ARG A 651 25.78 0.51 -20.55
CA ARG A 651 25.10 -0.70 -20.04
C ARG A 651 26.05 -1.54 -19.18
N LYS A 652 25.48 -2.34 -18.27
CA LYS A 652 26.26 -3.34 -17.52
C LYS A 652 26.71 -4.46 -18.46
N VAL A 653 27.88 -5.02 -18.17
CA VAL A 653 28.45 -6.18 -18.88
C VAL A 653 28.75 -7.30 -17.88
N ASP A 654 28.64 -8.55 -18.32
CA ASP A 654 28.73 -9.71 -17.40
C ASP A 654 30.13 -9.88 -16.77
N GLY A 655 31.18 -9.61 -17.54
CA GLY A 655 32.56 -9.60 -17.05
C GLY A 655 33.41 -8.53 -17.71
N PHE A 656 34.35 -7.94 -16.97
CA PHE A 656 35.25 -6.91 -17.49
C PHE A 656 36.65 -7.03 -16.90
N ASP A 657 37.66 -7.04 -17.77
CA ASP A 657 39.07 -6.87 -17.39
C ASP A 657 39.54 -5.46 -17.80
N PRO A 658 39.87 -4.57 -16.83
CA PRO A 658 40.37 -3.24 -17.13
C PRO A 658 41.75 -3.25 -17.79
N GLU A 659 42.60 -4.25 -17.53
CA GLU A 659 43.98 -4.29 -18.03
C GLU A 659 44.02 -4.54 -19.53
N THR A 660 43.32 -5.57 -19.99
CA THR A 660 43.25 -5.91 -21.42
C THR A 660 42.10 -5.21 -22.15
N ARG A 661 41.33 -4.37 -21.45
CA ARG A 661 40.08 -3.75 -21.92
C ARG A 661 39.13 -4.78 -22.56
N THR A 662 39.02 -5.95 -21.93
CA THR A 662 38.21 -7.07 -22.43
C THR A 662 36.84 -7.08 -21.76
N VAL A 663 35.80 -7.16 -22.57
CA VAL A 663 34.41 -7.35 -22.14
C VAL A 663 33.99 -8.78 -22.44
N LEU A 664 33.53 -9.50 -21.42
CA LEU A 664 32.94 -10.83 -21.53
C LEU A 664 31.41 -10.70 -21.42
N GLN A 665 30.68 -11.20 -22.41
CA GLN A 665 29.21 -11.23 -22.38
C GLN A 665 28.68 -12.66 -22.50
N PHE A 666 27.72 -13.00 -21.65
CA PHE A 666 27.04 -14.29 -21.65
C PHE A 666 25.59 -14.12 -22.12
N HIS A 667 25.32 -14.53 -23.35
CA HIS A 667 24.01 -14.42 -23.97
C HIS A 667 23.12 -15.60 -23.61
N GLY A 668 22.31 -15.43 -22.55
CA GLY A 668 21.18 -16.31 -22.23
C GLY A 668 20.20 -16.42 -23.40
N CYS A 669 19.93 -17.63 -23.89
CA CYS A 669 19.23 -17.84 -25.16
C CYS A 669 17.82 -17.24 -25.17
N PHE A 670 17.10 -17.38 -24.05
CA PHE A 670 15.76 -16.83 -23.86
C PHE A 670 15.78 -15.29 -23.78
N TYR A 671 16.67 -14.73 -22.95
CA TYR A 671 16.71 -13.29 -22.70
C TYR A 671 17.28 -12.45 -23.84
N HIS A 672 18.10 -13.06 -24.70
CA HIS A 672 18.83 -12.41 -25.79
C HIS A 672 18.34 -12.82 -27.20
N GLY A 673 17.27 -13.61 -27.30
CA GLY A 673 16.61 -13.87 -28.58
C GLY A 673 17.34 -14.86 -29.50
N CYS A 674 18.04 -15.87 -28.98
CA CYS A 674 18.89 -16.74 -29.80
C CYS A 674 18.13 -17.36 -31.00
N PRO A 675 18.57 -17.14 -32.26
CA PRO A 675 17.87 -17.65 -33.44
C PRO A 675 17.96 -19.18 -33.59
N LYS A 676 18.96 -19.83 -32.98
CA LYS A 676 19.08 -21.30 -32.97
C LYS A 676 18.06 -21.94 -32.03
N CYS A 677 17.89 -21.40 -30.82
CA CYS A 677 16.97 -21.94 -29.82
C CYS A 677 15.52 -21.50 -30.04
N PHE A 678 15.33 -20.33 -30.66
CA PHE A 678 14.02 -19.75 -30.99
C PHE A 678 13.95 -19.44 -32.49
N PRO A 679 13.84 -20.46 -33.35
CA PRO A 679 13.85 -20.28 -34.80
C PRO A 679 12.65 -19.49 -35.31
N ASN A 680 11.51 -19.55 -34.61
CA ASN A 680 10.37 -18.66 -34.88
C ASN A 680 10.59 -17.30 -34.20
N GLY A 681 11.26 -16.40 -34.91
CA GLY A 681 11.62 -15.06 -34.43
C GLY A 681 10.43 -14.13 -34.14
N ASP A 682 9.22 -14.46 -34.59
CA ASP A 682 8.02 -13.64 -34.38
C ASP A 682 7.29 -13.97 -33.06
N VAL A 683 7.72 -15.03 -32.35
CA VAL A 683 7.22 -15.34 -31.01
C VAL A 683 7.52 -14.18 -30.06
N LEU A 684 6.49 -13.73 -29.34
CA LEU A 684 6.63 -12.67 -28.34
C LEU A 684 7.28 -13.22 -27.07
N HIS A 685 8.36 -12.58 -26.64
CA HIS A 685 9.00 -12.86 -25.36
C HIS A 685 8.07 -12.44 -24.21
N PRO A 686 7.68 -13.33 -23.27
CA PRO A 686 6.63 -13.06 -22.29
C PRO A 686 6.98 -11.97 -21.26
N LEU A 687 8.27 -11.74 -20.99
CA LEU A 687 8.72 -10.65 -20.11
C LEU A 687 8.95 -9.29 -20.84
N LYS A 688 9.42 -9.30 -22.09
CA LYS A 688 9.79 -8.07 -22.84
C LYS A 688 8.67 -7.58 -23.77
N ASN A 689 7.66 -8.42 -24.02
CA ASN A 689 6.57 -8.18 -24.97
C ASN A 689 7.04 -7.72 -26.35
N GLN A 690 8.11 -8.32 -26.84
CA GLN A 690 8.73 -8.05 -28.15
C GLN A 690 9.02 -9.37 -28.87
N PRO A 691 8.99 -9.40 -30.21
CA PRO A 691 9.42 -10.56 -30.97
C PRO A 691 10.87 -10.95 -30.65
N MET A 692 11.14 -12.26 -30.57
CA MET A 692 12.50 -12.78 -30.32
C MET A 692 13.54 -12.23 -31.31
N ARG A 693 13.16 -12.03 -32.58
CA ARG A 693 14.02 -11.40 -33.60
C ARG A 693 14.45 -9.98 -33.24
N ALA A 694 13.56 -9.19 -32.65
CA ALA A 694 13.86 -7.81 -32.30
C ALA A 694 14.84 -7.75 -31.12
N ILE A 695 14.72 -8.69 -30.18
CA ILE A 695 15.61 -8.83 -29.03
C ILE A 695 17.01 -9.27 -29.50
N TYR A 696 17.08 -10.21 -30.45
CA TYR A 696 18.33 -10.63 -31.07
C TYR A 696 19.05 -9.48 -31.78
N GLU A 697 18.33 -8.74 -32.62
CA GLU A 697 18.86 -7.58 -33.34
C GLU A 697 19.42 -6.52 -32.36
N GLU A 698 18.76 -6.31 -31.22
CA GLU A 698 19.28 -5.42 -30.18
C GLU A 698 20.55 -5.95 -29.51
N THR A 699 20.60 -7.25 -29.20
CA THR A 699 21.75 -7.92 -28.59
C THR A 699 22.98 -7.85 -29.50
N GLU A 700 22.81 -8.20 -30.77
CA GLU A 700 23.86 -8.14 -31.79
C GLU A 700 24.37 -6.70 -31.98
N ARG A 701 23.45 -5.73 -32.04
CA ARG A 701 23.81 -4.32 -32.16
C ARG A 701 24.64 -3.85 -30.98
N PHE A 702 24.26 -4.20 -29.76
CA PHE A 702 25.02 -3.82 -28.57
C PHE A 702 26.40 -4.47 -28.54
N THR A 703 26.49 -5.75 -28.92
CA THR A 703 27.76 -6.48 -29.06
C THR A 703 28.69 -5.81 -30.08
N ARG A 704 28.16 -5.41 -31.24
CA ARG A 704 28.91 -4.65 -32.26
C ARG A 704 29.36 -3.30 -31.75
N LEU A 705 28.51 -2.58 -31.02
CA LEU A 705 28.86 -1.29 -30.41
C LEU A 705 30.03 -1.45 -29.42
N LEU A 706 29.99 -2.44 -28.54
CA LEU A 706 31.09 -2.72 -27.61
C LEU A 706 32.40 -3.02 -28.36
N SER A 707 32.32 -3.79 -29.45
CA SER A 707 33.47 -4.18 -30.27
C SER A 707 34.17 -2.99 -30.95
N THR A 708 33.56 -1.81 -30.98
CA THR A 708 34.21 -0.59 -31.50
C THR A 708 35.26 0.00 -30.56
N ALA A 709 35.21 -0.34 -29.26
CA ALA A 709 36.04 0.29 -28.23
C ALA A 709 36.65 -0.69 -27.21
N TYR A 710 36.25 -1.96 -27.24
CA TYR A 710 36.66 -3.01 -26.31
C TYR A 710 36.92 -4.32 -27.06
N ASN A 711 37.76 -5.17 -26.47
CA ASN A 711 37.93 -6.55 -26.92
C ASN A 711 36.75 -7.38 -26.40
N VAL A 712 35.79 -7.75 -27.25
CA VAL A 712 34.56 -8.42 -26.81
C VAL A 712 34.64 -9.93 -27.06
N ARG A 713 34.42 -10.73 -26.02
CA ARG A 713 34.17 -12.19 -26.15
C ARG A 713 32.75 -12.50 -25.71
N VAL A 714 32.06 -13.28 -26.53
CA VAL A 714 30.67 -13.65 -26.32
C VAL A 714 30.55 -15.16 -26.16
N MET A 715 29.76 -15.59 -25.19
CA MET A 715 29.35 -16.98 -25.00
C MET A 715 27.84 -17.07 -25.06
N TRP A 716 27.29 -17.97 -25.87
CA TRP A 716 25.86 -18.25 -25.86
C TRP A 716 25.55 -19.40 -24.90
N GLU A 717 24.41 -19.31 -24.23
CA GLU A 717 23.99 -20.31 -23.23
C GLU A 717 23.90 -21.74 -23.78
N HIS A 718 23.56 -21.91 -25.05
CA HIS A 718 23.48 -23.21 -25.71
C HIS A 718 24.83 -23.78 -26.12
N ASP A 719 25.86 -22.94 -26.25
CA ASP A 719 27.22 -23.36 -26.60
C ASP A 719 28.04 -23.69 -25.33
N TYR A 720 27.54 -23.35 -24.14
CA TYR A 720 28.21 -23.62 -22.86
C TYR A 720 28.04 -25.07 -22.41
N GLN A 721 29.14 -25.83 -22.36
CA GLN A 721 29.15 -27.27 -22.05
C GLN A 721 29.43 -27.63 -20.58
N GLY A 722 29.57 -26.63 -19.69
CA GLY A 722 29.63 -26.89 -18.24
C GLY A 722 31.02 -27.16 -17.64
N GLU A 723 32.11 -26.92 -18.35
CA GLU A 723 33.51 -27.17 -17.90
C GLU A 723 34.02 -26.19 -16.80
N GLY A 724 33.13 -25.57 -16.03
CA GLY A 724 33.48 -24.63 -14.96
C GLY A 724 33.53 -25.27 -13.57
N ALA A 725 34.40 -24.75 -12.70
CA ALA A 725 34.40 -25.12 -11.29
C ALA A 725 33.00 -24.88 -10.66
N PRO A 726 32.52 -25.76 -9.76
CA PRO A 726 31.23 -25.57 -9.11
C PRO A 726 31.25 -24.26 -8.30
N VAL A 727 30.51 -23.26 -8.76
CA VAL A 727 30.31 -22.02 -8.01
C VAL A 727 29.20 -22.30 -7.01
N GLN A 728 29.54 -22.32 -5.72
CA GLN A 728 28.55 -22.46 -4.66
C GLN A 728 27.56 -21.30 -4.77
N GLN A 729 26.26 -21.61 -4.83
CA GLN A 729 25.26 -20.55 -4.85
C GLN A 729 25.37 -19.74 -3.56
N PRO A 730 25.29 -18.39 -3.63
CA PRO A 730 25.28 -17.57 -2.43
C PRO A 730 24.16 -18.04 -1.50
N ILE A 731 24.49 -18.28 -0.24
CA ILE A 731 23.49 -18.59 0.79
C ILE A 731 22.48 -17.45 0.80
N ARG A 732 21.20 -17.77 0.60
CA ARG A 732 20.12 -16.80 0.78
C ARG A 732 19.96 -16.56 2.28
N LEU A 733 20.60 -15.51 2.78
CA LEU A 733 20.66 -15.19 4.21
C LEU A 733 19.26 -15.10 4.84
N GLU A 734 18.24 -14.72 4.07
CA GLU A 734 16.86 -14.68 4.53
C GLU A 734 16.33 -16.06 4.95
N GLU A 735 16.82 -17.15 4.36
CA GLU A 735 16.43 -18.51 4.71
C GLU A 735 16.85 -18.87 6.14
N ALA A 736 17.94 -18.27 6.65
CA ALA A 736 18.38 -18.42 8.05
C ALA A 736 17.49 -17.69 9.08
N LEU A 737 16.61 -16.79 8.63
CA LEU A 737 15.62 -16.11 9.48
C LEU A 737 14.34 -16.92 9.70
N PHE A 738 14.11 -17.99 8.93
CA PHE A 738 12.96 -18.87 9.11
C PHE A 738 13.20 -19.89 10.22
N GLY A 739 12.13 -20.22 10.96
CA GLY A 739 12.16 -21.21 12.05
C GLY A 739 12.48 -20.62 13.41
N GLY A 740 11.45 -20.08 14.08
CA GLY A 740 11.48 -19.99 15.54
C GLY A 740 11.50 -21.40 16.11
N ARG A 741 12.37 -21.67 17.09
CA ARG A 741 12.45 -22.98 17.76
C ARG A 741 11.41 -23.00 18.88
N THR A 742 10.15 -23.21 18.48
CA THR A 742 9.08 -23.50 19.42
C THR A 742 8.76 -24.98 19.30
N GLU A 743 9.05 -25.76 20.35
CA GLU A 743 8.90 -27.21 20.30
C GLU A 743 8.33 -27.74 21.62
N ALA A 744 7.33 -28.62 21.50
CA ALA A 744 6.75 -29.35 22.61
C ALA A 744 7.36 -30.75 22.61
N PHE A 745 8.22 -31.03 23.60
CA PHE A 745 8.88 -32.33 23.73
C PHE A 745 8.03 -33.31 24.54
N VAL A 746 7.33 -32.79 25.55
CA VAL A 746 6.47 -33.57 26.43
C VAL A 746 5.09 -32.90 26.52
N PRO A 747 3.99 -33.56 26.09
CA PRO A 747 2.66 -32.96 26.06
C PRO A 747 2.08 -32.72 27.45
N HIS A 748 2.53 -33.48 28.46
CA HIS A 748 2.03 -33.41 29.83
C HIS A 748 3.12 -33.78 30.83
N ALA A 749 3.31 -32.96 31.86
CA ALA A 749 4.25 -33.20 32.95
C ALA A 749 3.67 -32.75 34.30
N GLU A 750 3.90 -33.56 35.33
CA GLU A 750 3.49 -33.30 36.71
C GLU A 750 4.71 -33.30 37.63
N ALA A 751 4.70 -32.40 38.62
CA ALA A 751 5.69 -32.39 39.69
C ALA A 751 5.41 -33.55 40.67
N THR A 752 6.45 -34.14 41.22
CA THR A 752 6.36 -35.18 42.26
C THR A 752 7.06 -34.71 43.53
N GLU A 753 7.12 -35.54 44.58
CA GLU A 753 7.88 -35.22 45.79
C GLU A 753 9.38 -35.01 45.51
N THR A 754 9.94 -35.63 44.47
CA THR A 754 11.36 -35.62 44.14
C THR A 754 11.71 -34.85 42.86
N VAL A 755 10.73 -34.52 42.02
CA VAL A 755 10.91 -33.84 40.74
C VAL A 755 10.11 -32.55 40.71
N GLU A 756 10.81 -31.43 40.54
CA GLU A 756 10.19 -30.12 40.35
C GLU A 756 10.05 -29.79 38.86
N LEU A 757 9.08 -28.93 38.52
CA LEU A 757 8.97 -28.33 37.20
C LEU A 757 9.40 -26.86 37.30
N ARG A 758 10.31 -26.43 36.42
CA ARG A 758 10.78 -25.02 36.37
C ARG A 758 10.48 -24.39 35.02
N TYR A 759 10.17 -23.10 35.04
CA TYR A 759 9.99 -22.29 33.83
C TYR A 759 10.94 -21.11 33.86
N ARG A 760 11.91 -21.09 32.93
CA ARG A 760 12.91 -20.02 32.83
C ARG A 760 12.74 -19.25 31.53
N ASP A 761 12.90 -17.93 31.61
CA ASP A 761 12.92 -17.01 30.45
C ASP A 761 14.18 -16.12 30.50
N VAL A 762 14.76 -15.78 29.35
CA VAL A 762 15.94 -14.91 29.27
C VAL A 762 15.51 -13.46 29.44
N ARG A 763 16.00 -12.79 30.50
CA ARG A 763 15.71 -11.36 30.72
C ARG A 763 16.73 -10.46 30.04
N GLU A 764 16.23 -9.40 29.39
CA GLU A 764 17.05 -8.29 28.91
C GLU A 764 17.38 -7.33 30.07
N GLY A 765 18.66 -7.17 30.44
CA GLY A 765 19.07 -6.34 31.60
C GLY A 765 20.53 -5.87 31.57
N VAL A 766 20.81 -4.77 30.87
CA VAL A 766 22.16 -4.19 30.66
C VAL A 766 22.99 -4.11 31.96
N ARG A 767 24.28 -4.47 31.94
CA ARG A 767 25.22 -4.08 33.01
C ARG A 767 25.49 -2.59 32.89
N LEU A 768 24.95 -1.81 33.81
CA LEU A 768 25.20 -0.38 33.93
C LEU A 768 25.68 -0.11 35.35
N GLU A 769 26.77 0.64 35.46
CA GLU A 769 27.38 1.03 36.75
C GLU A 769 26.49 2.02 37.54
N LYS A 770 25.35 2.44 36.97
CA LYS A 770 24.33 3.34 37.57
C LYS A 770 22.93 2.93 37.11
N VAL A 771 22.18 2.18 37.91
CA VAL A 771 20.79 1.78 37.62
C VAL A 771 19.85 2.48 38.60
N GLU A 772 18.99 3.34 38.07
CA GLU A 772 17.81 3.85 38.79
C GLU A 772 16.56 3.14 38.27
N GLU A 773 15.64 2.80 39.17
CA GLU A 773 14.39 2.15 38.78
C GLU A 773 13.48 3.16 38.06
N ASN A 774 13.33 3.00 36.74
CA ASN A 774 12.42 3.79 35.92
C ASN A 774 11.60 2.86 35.01
N PRO A 775 10.35 2.52 35.41
CA PRO A 775 9.50 1.61 34.64
C PRO A 775 9.28 2.07 33.19
N GLY A 776 9.10 3.38 32.98
CA GLY A 776 8.86 3.97 31.65
C GLY A 776 10.07 3.86 30.72
N LEU A 777 11.27 4.22 31.20
CA LEU A 777 12.50 4.08 30.40
C LEU A 777 12.81 2.61 30.10
N ARG A 778 12.63 1.72 31.09
CA ARG A 778 12.80 0.28 30.91
C ARG A 778 11.85 -0.25 29.83
N PHE A 779 10.58 0.16 29.87
CA PHE A 779 9.59 -0.22 28.87
C PHE A 779 9.99 0.25 27.47
N VAL A 780 10.33 1.55 27.32
CA VAL A 780 10.76 2.14 26.03
C VAL A 780 11.98 1.42 25.46
N ALA A 781 13.02 1.19 26.27
CA ALA A 781 14.24 0.51 25.85
C ALA A 781 13.93 -0.91 25.34
N LYS A 782 13.13 -1.67 26.09
CA LYS A 782 12.73 -3.05 25.71
C LYS A 782 12.03 -3.07 24.35
N ILE A 783 11.01 -2.23 24.14
CA ILE A 783 10.26 -2.25 22.87
C ILE A 783 11.09 -1.75 21.69
N PHE A 784 12.09 -0.88 21.93
CA PHE A 784 13.01 -0.40 20.89
C PHE A 784 13.95 -1.50 20.43
N LEU A 785 14.61 -2.20 21.36
CA LEU A 785 15.53 -3.31 21.06
C LEU A 785 14.82 -4.41 20.27
N ASN A 786 13.64 -4.81 20.73
CA ASN A 786 12.80 -5.82 20.06
C ASN A 786 12.34 -5.39 18.66
N SER A 787 12.17 -4.08 18.42
CA SER A 787 11.72 -3.56 17.12
C SER A 787 12.86 -3.25 16.15
N LEU A 788 14.07 -2.99 16.66
CA LEU A 788 15.20 -2.51 15.87
C LEU A 788 15.75 -3.59 14.94
N TRP A 789 16.02 -4.80 15.46
CA TRP A 789 16.60 -5.87 14.65
C TRP A 789 15.67 -6.30 13.51
N GLY A 790 14.35 -6.36 13.77
CA GLY A 790 13.34 -6.64 12.76
C GLY A 790 13.29 -5.58 11.65
N LYS A 791 13.67 -4.33 11.96
CA LYS A 791 13.75 -3.24 10.98
C LYS A 791 14.90 -3.43 9.99
N PHE A 792 16.05 -3.93 10.43
CA PHE A 792 17.16 -4.29 9.52
C PHE A 792 16.76 -5.41 8.55
N CYS A 793 15.89 -6.32 8.99
CA CYS A 793 15.35 -7.41 8.19
C CYS A 793 14.13 -7.04 7.31
N GLN A 794 13.69 -5.78 7.31
CA GLN A 794 12.50 -5.37 6.57
C GLN A 794 12.66 -5.63 5.06
N ARG A 795 11.72 -6.38 4.48
CA ARG A 795 11.63 -6.63 3.04
C ARG A 795 11.42 -5.33 2.26
N ASP A 796 12.03 -5.26 1.08
CA ASP A 796 11.91 -4.17 0.10
C ASP A 796 10.72 -4.35 -0.86
N ASP A 797 10.15 -5.56 -0.94
CA ASP A 797 9.02 -5.91 -1.82
C ASP A 797 7.64 -5.87 -1.13
N LEU A 798 7.42 -4.91 -0.21
CA LEU A 798 6.16 -4.85 0.54
C LEU A 798 4.94 -4.67 -0.37
N THR A 799 3.83 -5.34 0.01
CA THR A 799 2.53 -5.09 -0.62
C THR A 799 2.11 -3.66 -0.28
N SER A 800 1.77 -2.89 -1.29
CA SER A 800 1.15 -1.59 -1.18
C SER A 800 -0.36 -1.74 -1.33
N THR A 801 -1.12 -0.94 -0.58
CA THR A 801 -2.57 -0.86 -0.70
C THR A 801 -2.97 0.57 -1.02
N GLU A 802 -3.91 0.74 -1.94
CA GLU A 802 -4.38 2.04 -2.40
C GLU A 802 -5.89 2.00 -2.62
N ILE A 803 -6.59 3.06 -2.22
CA ILE A 803 -8.00 3.24 -2.58
C ILE A 803 -8.04 4.06 -3.86
N VAL A 804 -8.73 3.58 -4.89
CA VAL A 804 -9.02 4.30 -6.14
C VAL A 804 -10.52 4.55 -6.25
N ASP A 805 -10.88 5.70 -6.77
CA ASP A 805 -12.23 6.28 -6.80
C ASP A 805 -12.70 6.55 -8.23
N SER A 806 -11.88 6.17 -9.21
CA SER A 806 -12.21 6.26 -10.62
C SER A 806 -11.78 5.00 -11.34
N TYR A 807 -12.55 4.67 -12.36
CA TYR A 807 -12.21 3.58 -13.27
C TYR A 807 -10.86 3.82 -13.97
N GLU A 808 -10.51 5.07 -14.29
CA GLU A 808 -9.23 5.41 -14.91
C GLU A 808 -8.04 5.13 -13.99
N ALA A 809 -8.08 5.60 -12.74
CA ALA A 809 -7.01 5.33 -11.78
C ALA A 809 -6.86 3.83 -11.51
N TRP A 810 -7.99 3.12 -11.45
CA TRP A 810 -8.02 1.67 -11.33
C TRP A 810 -7.38 0.97 -12.54
N LEU A 811 -7.81 1.32 -13.75
CA LEU A 811 -7.31 0.73 -15.00
C LEU A 811 -5.83 1.06 -15.22
N GLN A 812 -5.40 2.28 -14.89
CA GLN A 812 -4.00 2.70 -14.96
C GLN A 812 -3.12 1.79 -14.08
N ARG A 813 -3.57 1.45 -12.87
CA ARG A 813 -2.83 0.52 -11.99
C ARG A 813 -2.90 -0.93 -12.49
N LEU A 814 -4.03 -1.37 -13.03
CA LEU A 814 -4.12 -2.72 -13.60
C LEU A 814 -3.23 -2.94 -14.82
N THR A 815 -3.05 -1.88 -15.62
CA THR A 815 -2.28 -1.91 -16.87
C THR A 815 -0.82 -1.47 -16.69
N ASP A 816 -0.44 -1.00 -15.50
CA ASP A 816 0.93 -0.60 -15.20
C ASP A 816 1.86 -1.83 -15.19
N PRO A 817 2.79 -1.93 -16.17
CA PRO A 817 3.67 -3.08 -16.29
C PRO A 817 4.71 -3.14 -15.17
N SER A 818 4.89 -2.07 -14.39
CA SER A 818 5.81 -2.01 -13.26
C SER A 818 5.26 -2.61 -11.97
N ILE A 819 3.97 -2.99 -11.93
CA ILE A 819 3.34 -3.56 -10.73
C ILE A 819 2.61 -4.89 -11.00
N LYS A 820 2.53 -5.70 -9.96
CA LYS A 820 1.80 -6.96 -9.88
C LYS A 820 0.66 -6.76 -8.90
N VAL A 821 -0.54 -6.57 -9.45
CA VAL A 821 -1.77 -6.49 -8.68
C VAL A 821 -2.07 -7.86 -8.05
N LYS A 822 -2.39 -7.85 -6.76
CA LYS A 822 -2.69 -9.02 -5.93
C LYS A 822 -4.19 -9.19 -5.70
N SER A 823 -4.88 -8.10 -5.37
CA SER A 823 -6.32 -8.09 -5.14
C SER A 823 -6.93 -6.74 -5.50
N CYS A 824 -8.22 -6.78 -5.84
CA CYS A 824 -9.06 -5.62 -6.12
C CYS A 824 -10.39 -5.86 -5.40
N GLU A 825 -10.73 -5.06 -4.41
CA GLU A 825 -11.96 -5.21 -3.62
C GLU A 825 -12.78 -3.92 -3.65
N PRO A 826 -14.07 -3.95 -4.00
CA PRO A 826 -14.91 -2.75 -3.90
C PRO A 826 -15.09 -2.32 -2.44
N ILE A 827 -14.99 -1.02 -2.20
CA ILE A 827 -15.32 -0.38 -0.92
C ILE A 827 -16.50 0.57 -1.18
N GLY A 828 -17.69 0.17 -0.74
CA GLY A 828 -18.92 0.91 -1.04
C GLY A 828 -19.25 0.91 -2.54
N GLU A 829 -20.02 1.91 -2.99
CA GLU A 829 -20.50 1.98 -4.37
C GLU A 829 -19.49 2.60 -5.35
N SER A 830 -18.55 3.41 -4.84
CA SER A 830 -17.72 4.31 -5.67
C SER A 830 -16.21 4.07 -5.57
N PHE A 831 -15.74 3.21 -4.66
CA PHE A 831 -14.32 3.02 -4.41
C PHE A 831 -13.87 1.58 -4.63
N MET A 832 -12.62 1.41 -5.03
CA MET A 832 -11.93 0.13 -5.15
C MET A 832 -10.66 0.18 -4.33
N MET A 833 -10.42 -0.82 -3.50
CA MET A 833 -9.15 -1.06 -2.84
C MET A 833 -8.29 -1.97 -3.71
N LEU A 834 -7.10 -1.49 -4.05
CA LEU A 834 -6.10 -2.19 -4.82
C LEU A 834 -4.96 -2.61 -3.90
N GLU A 835 -4.61 -3.89 -3.90
CA GLU A 835 -3.33 -4.36 -3.37
C GLU A 835 -2.39 -4.72 -4.51
N TYR A 836 -1.16 -4.22 -4.47
CA TYR A 836 -0.16 -4.52 -5.49
C TYR A 836 1.24 -4.59 -4.90
N LYS A 837 2.13 -5.27 -5.62
CA LYS A 837 3.57 -5.23 -5.39
C LYS A 837 4.28 -4.66 -6.60
N PRO A 838 5.45 -4.02 -6.46
CA PRO A 838 6.34 -3.78 -7.59
C PRO A 838 6.68 -5.10 -8.31
N ARG A 839 6.78 -5.08 -9.65
CA ARG A 839 7.37 -6.19 -10.41
C ARG A 839 8.88 -6.02 -10.40
N PHE A 840 9.57 -7.09 -9.98
CA PHE A 840 11.03 -7.19 -9.98
C PHE A 840 11.63 -6.71 -11.32
N GLY A 841 12.56 -5.75 -11.25
CA GLY A 841 13.30 -5.23 -12.41
C GLY A 841 12.79 -3.92 -13.02
N GLY A 842 11.78 -3.28 -12.43
CA GLY A 842 11.28 -1.97 -12.87
C GLY A 842 12.25 -0.81 -12.55
N ALA A 843 12.41 0.11 -13.50
CA ALA A 843 13.17 1.37 -13.34
C ALA A 843 12.48 2.31 -12.33
N GLY A 844 12.69 2.09 -11.05
CA GLY A 844 12.11 2.92 -9.97
C GLY A 844 12.23 2.33 -8.57
N GLU A 845 12.65 1.08 -8.48
CA GLU A 845 12.63 0.29 -7.26
C GLU A 845 13.91 0.59 -6.42
N ARG A 846 13.76 1.37 -5.34
CA ARG A 846 14.88 1.86 -4.49
C ARG A 846 15.22 0.84 -3.40
N ALA A 847 16.49 0.47 -3.27
CA ALA A 847 16.96 -0.34 -2.14
C ALA A 847 16.55 0.32 -0.81
N PHE A 848 16.07 -0.48 0.14
CA PHE A 848 15.70 0.01 1.47
C PHE A 848 16.97 0.45 2.21
N LYS A 849 17.10 1.76 2.47
CA LYS A 849 18.31 2.38 3.04
C LYS A 849 18.77 1.89 4.41
N TYR A 850 17.96 1.07 5.09
CA TYR A 850 18.29 0.48 6.40
C TYR A 850 18.35 -1.06 6.34
N ALA A 851 18.27 -1.67 5.15
CA ALA A 851 18.34 -3.12 5.03
C ALA A 851 19.74 -3.61 5.43
N ASN A 852 19.77 -4.52 6.42
CA ASN A 852 20.98 -5.22 6.82
C ASN A 852 20.59 -6.61 7.35
N VAL A 853 20.31 -7.53 6.42
CA VAL A 853 19.91 -8.91 6.74
C VAL A 853 20.99 -9.64 7.57
N PRO A 854 22.30 -9.47 7.33
CA PRO A 854 23.34 -10.08 8.17
C PRO A 854 23.16 -9.78 9.67
N ILE A 855 22.89 -8.52 10.06
CA ILE A 855 22.65 -8.18 11.47
C ILE A 855 21.53 -9.03 12.05
N GLY A 856 20.40 -9.16 11.35
CA GLY A 856 19.30 -9.99 11.82
C GLY A 856 19.63 -11.48 11.90
N VAL A 857 20.42 -12.00 10.96
CA VAL A 857 20.88 -13.40 10.99
C VAL A 857 21.78 -13.63 12.19
N PHE A 858 22.75 -12.74 12.47
CA PHE A 858 23.61 -12.87 13.64
C PHE A 858 22.81 -12.74 14.94
N THR A 859 21.93 -11.74 15.07
CA THR A 859 21.08 -11.57 16.26
C THR A 859 20.25 -12.83 16.55
N THR A 860 19.55 -13.36 15.54
CA THR A 860 18.72 -14.57 15.72
C THR A 860 19.55 -15.83 15.93
N SER A 861 20.74 -15.93 15.33
CA SER A 861 21.63 -17.08 15.52
C SER A 861 22.25 -17.10 16.90
N HIS A 862 22.69 -15.95 17.43
CA HIS A 862 23.17 -15.86 18.81
C HIS A 862 22.07 -16.18 19.82
N ALA A 863 20.83 -15.70 19.62
CA ALA A 863 19.70 -16.08 20.46
C ALA A 863 19.46 -17.59 20.46
N ARG A 864 19.53 -18.23 19.28
CA ARG A 864 19.40 -19.69 19.15
C ARG A 864 20.53 -20.44 19.86
N LEU A 865 21.79 -20.00 19.72
CA LEU A 865 22.91 -20.62 20.42
C LEU A 865 22.73 -20.58 21.94
N ARG A 866 22.23 -19.48 22.49
CA ARG A 866 21.92 -19.37 23.93
C ARG A 866 20.85 -20.35 24.39
N LEU A 867 19.78 -20.51 23.63
CA LEU A 867 18.78 -21.53 23.93
C LEU A 867 19.40 -22.93 23.85
N TYR A 868 20.23 -23.20 22.84
CA TYR A 868 20.90 -24.49 22.69
C TYR A 868 21.84 -24.84 23.84
N GLU A 869 22.61 -23.89 24.35
CA GLU A 869 23.45 -24.07 25.55
C GLU A 869 22.60 -24.57 26.74
N ALA A 870 21.40 -24.02 26.92
CA ALA A 870 20.49 -24.47 27.98
C ALA A 870 19.89 -25.86 27.67
N LEU A 871 19.44 -26.10 26.44
CA LEU A 871 18.84 -27.37 26.03
C LEU A 871 19.84 -28.53 26.11
N GLU A 872 21.09 -28.32 25.71
CA GLU A 872 22.15 -29.34 25.76
C GLU A 872 22.45 -29.76 27.20
N GLY A 873 22.58 -28.80 28.12
CA GLY A 873 22.78 -29.11 29.55
C GLY A 873 21.54 -29.73 30.22
N LEU A 874 20.33 -29.43 29.74
CA LEU A 874 19.09 -30.01 30.25
C LEU A 874 18.82 -31.43 29.71
N GLY A 875 19.21 -31.72 28.46
CA GLY A 875 19.03 -33.02 27.83
C GLY A 875 17.56 -33.45 27.77
N THR A 876 17.27 -34.68 28.17
CA THR A 876 15.91 -35.28 28.16
C THR A 876 14.94 -34.67 29.18
N ARG A 877 15.42 -33.74 30.03
CA ARG A 877 14.61 -33.07 31.05
C ARG A 877 13.80 -31.90 30.48
N VAL A 878 14.07 -31.48 29.25
CA VAL A 878 13.32 -30.42 28.58
C VAL A 878 11.89 -30.89 28.29
N ILE A 879 10.91 -30.07 28.68
CA ILE A 879 9.48 -30.29 28.45
C ILE A 879 9.01 -29.45 27.26
N TYR A 880 9.40 -28.18 27.23
CA TYR A 880 8.99 -27.21 26.24
C TYR A 880 10.05 -26.12 26.07
N ALA A 881 10.20 -25.58 24.87
CA ALA A 881 11.03 -24.40 24.63
C ALA A 881 10.38 -23.47 23.61
N ASP A 882 10.53 -22.16 23.80
CA ASP A 882 10.15 -21.14 22.82
C ASP A 882 11.16 -20.00 22.82
N THR A 883 12.05 -19.98 21.82
CA THR A 883 13.00 -18.90 21.48
C THR A 883 13.94 -18.43 22.61
N ASP A 884 13.39 -17.81 23.65
CA ASP A 884 14.04 -17.24 24.83
C ASP A 884 13.64 -17.93 26.14
N SER A 885 12.76 -18.94 26.09
CA SER A 885 12.22 -19.62 27.26
C SER A 885 12.34 -21.14 27.22
N VAL A 886 12.49 -21.78 28.39
CA VAL A 886 12.58 -23.24 28.55
C VAL A 886 11.83 -23.71 29.81
N VAL A 887 11.06 -24.78 29.64
CA VAL A 887 10.38 -25.52 30.71
C VAL A 887 11.05 -26.87 30.87
N TYR A 888 11.41 -27.27 32.09
CA TYR A 888 12.15 -28.50 32.33
C TYR A 888 11.84 -29.15 33.68
N ARG A 889 12.17 -30.44 33.79
CA ARG A 889 12.21 -31.19 35.05
C ARG A 889 13.52 -30.91 35.78
N CYS A 890 13.44 -30.63 37.08
CA CYS A 890 14.58 -30.33 37.92
C CYS A 890 14.66 -31.35 39.07
N SER A 891 15.85 -31.93 39.25
CA SER A 891 16.18 -32.80 40.39
C SER A 891 17.42 -32.25 41.13
N PRO A 892 17.56 -32.47 42.45
CA PRO A 892 18.70 -31.95 43.22
C PRO A 892 20.06 -32.43 42.67
N GLY A 893 21.01 -31.49 42.51
CA GLY A 893 22.38 -31.79 42.06
C GLY A 893 22.57 -31.91 40.54
N GLU A 894 21.50 -31.81 39.75
CA GLU A 894 21.60 -31.77 38.29
C GLU A 894 21.89 -30.36 37.76
N TYR A 895 22.38 -30.26 36.51
CA TYR A 895 22.58 -28.98 35.85
C TYR A 895 21.27 -28.18 35.76
N GLU A 896 21.38 -26.88 36.01
CA GLU A 896 20.33 -25.92 35.73
C GLU A 896 20.89 -24.76 34.91
N PRO A 897 20.11 -24.20 33.97
CA PRO A 897 20.48 -22.95 33.31
C PRO A 897 20.78 -21.88 34.37
N PRO A 898 21.96 -21.23 34.32
CA PRO A 898 22.39 -20.32 35.37
C PRO A 898 21.43 -19.15 35.50
N GLY A 899 20.78 -19.08 36.67
CA GLY A 899 19.79 -18.08 36.98
C GLY A 899 20.39 -16.71 37.27
N GLY A 900 19.64 -15.65 37.02
CA GLY A 900 20.00 -14.31 37.46
C GLY A 900 19.12 -13.20 36.86
N SER A 901 19.37 -11.97 37.30
CA SER A 901 18.58 -10.78 36.94
C SER A 901 19.25 -9.88 35.89
N SER A 902 20.44 -10.25 35.40
CA SER A 902 21.22 -9.49 34.41
C SER A 902 20.94 -9.94 32.96
N LEU A 903 21.40 -9.16 31.98
CA LEU A 903 21.22 -9.39 30.53
C LEU A 903 21.74 -10.75 30.12
N GLY A 904 20.88 -11.51 29.45
CA GLY A 904 21.24 -12.82 28.94
C GLY A 904 21.24 -13.92 30.00
N GLN A 905 20.81 -13.61 31.24
CA GLN A 905 20.60 -14.61 32.28
C GLN A 905 19.16 -15.13 32.28
N TRP A 906 19.00 -16.37 32.72
CA TRP A 906 17.72 -17.02 32.87
C TRP A 906 17.02 -16.53 34.16
N THR A 907 15.81 -16.02 34.04
CA THR A 907 14.95 -15.61 35.16
C THR A 907 13.82 -16.63 35.34
N ASP A 908 13.36 -16.81 36.56
CA ASP A 908 12.18 -17.65 36.84
C ASP A 908 10.88 -16.93 36.47
N GLU A 909 10.06 -17.58 35.65
CA GLU A 909 8.72 -17.09 35.27
C GLU A 909 7.63 -17.59 36.21
N VAL A 910 7.93 -18.58 37.06
CA VAL A 910 6.99 -18.99 38.12
C VAL A 910 6.93 -17.88 39.17
N PRO A 911 5.73 -17.40 39.56
CA PRO A 911 5.61 -16.33 40.54
C PRO A 911 6.35 -16.67 41.84
N ALA A 912 7.03 -15.68 42.41
CA ALA A 912 7.83 -15.87 43.62
C ALA A 912 6.99 -16.52 44.75
N GLY A 913 7.56 -17.56 45.37
CA GLY A 913 6.91 -18.34 46.43
C GLY A 913 5.89 -19.39 45.93
N CYS A 914 5.57 -19.42 44.64
CA CYS A 914 4.68 -20.43 44.06
C CYS A 914 5.48 -21.62 43.51
N ARG A 915 4.88 -22.82 43.51
CA ARG A 915 5.47 -24.03 42.92
C ARG A 915 4.66 -24.46 41.69
N MET A 916 5.31 -24.72 40.55
CA MET A 916 4.62 -25.26 39.38
C MET A 916 4.35 -26.76 39.58
N VAL A 917 3.09 -27.14 39.62
CA VAL A 917 2.65 -28.53 39.89
C VAL A 917 2.33 -29.29 38.62
N GLN A 918 1.90 -28.60 37.57
CA GLN A 918 1.50 -29.24 36.32
C GLN A 918 1.77 -28.34 35.13
N PHE A 919 2.27 -28.92 34.05
CA PHE A 919 2.43 -28.28 32.74
C PHE A 919 1.79 -29.16 31.67
N THR A 920 0.96 -28.57 30.80
CA THR A 920 0.30 -29.27 29.70
C THR A 920 0.38 -28.43 28.43
N THR A 921 0.75 -29.05 27.32
CA THR A 921 0.83 -28.40 26.00
C THR A 921 0.14 -29.23 24.94
N GLY A 922 -0.66 -28.56 24.11
CA GLY A 922 -1.26 -29.15 22.91
C GLY A 922 -0.42 -28.94 21.65
N GLY A 923 0.72 -28.25 21.77
CA GLY A 923 1.61 -27.90 20.66
C GLY A 923 2.29 -26.54 20.86
N PRO A 924 3.13 -26.12 19.89
CA PRO A 924 3.81 -24.83 19.90
C PRO A 924 2.86 -23.66 20.21
N LYS A 925 3.22 -22.84 21.20
CA LYS A 925 2.46 -21.64 21.64
C LYS A 925 1.05 -21.94 22.17
N LEU A 926 0.75 -23.20 22.47
CA LEU A 926 -0.50 -23.64 23.07
C LEU A 926 -0.19 -24.48 24.32
N TYR A 927 -0.11 -23.81 25.47
CA TYR A 927 0.17 -24.45 26.74
C TYR A 927 -0.59 -23.83 27.90
N ARG A 928 -0.69 -24.60 28.99
CA ARG A 928 -1.23 -24.21 30.30
C ARG A 928 -0.31 -24.77 31.38
N TYR A 929 -0.09 -24.01 32.43
CA TYR A 929 0.54 -24.50 33.66
C TYR A 929 -0.30 -24.14 34.89
N VAL A 930 -0.15 -24.95 35.94
CA VAL A 930 -0.83 -24.78 37.23
C VAL A 930 0.24 -24.57 38.29
N VAL A 931 0.01 -23.60 39.16
CA VAL A 931 0.89 -23.29 40.29
C VAL A 931 0.13 -23.46 41.60
N GLU A 932 0.82 -24.01 42.58
CA GLU A 932 0.43 -23.98 43.98
C GLU A 932 0.96 -22.67 44.59
N LYS A 933 0.07 -21.91 45.22
CA LYS A 933 0.43 -20.66 45.92
C LYS A 933 0.96 -21.01 47.31
N PRO A 934 1.87 -20.20 47.86
CA PRO A 934 2.20 -20.34 49.28
C PRO A 934 0.97 -20.02 50.12
N ASP A 935 0.76 -20.78 51.20
CA ASP A 935 -0.28 -20.54 52.19
C ASP A 935 -0.15 -19.16 52.88
#